data_AF-A0A0M8PBQ8-F1
#
_entry.id   AF-A0A0M8PBQ8-F1
#
_cell.length_a   1.000
_cell.length_b   1.000
_cell.length_c   1.000
_cell.angle_alpha   90.00
_cell.angle_beta   90.00
_cell.angle_gamma   90.00
#
_symmetry.space_group_name_H-M   'P 1'
#
loop_
_entity.id
_entity.type
_entity.pdbx_description
1 polymer ?
#
loop_
_entity_poly.entity_id
_entity_poly.type
_entity_poly.pdbx_seq_one_letter_code
_entity_poly.pdbx_strand_id
1 'polypeptide(L)'
;MPGVEHFIQIGDHRQLRPQIQNYSLSLESSSGKAWQLDRSQFERRAVGEPGLNPIPVAQLNAQRRMRPEISQLIRRVYPKLQDHESVMNLPNVVGMRENLFWLDHRRDEDTREDDIRVKSHSNQWEVDMATALVRHLVRQGEYNSNDIALLTPYTGQLRKLRASLSKDFEICLSERDLETLAAEGLGVDIDNPHQAGIPKVIERKTLLQTLRLATVDNFQGEEAKVIVVSLVRSNLKRQVGFLRTENRINVLLSRAQHGMYLIGNSYTYLNVPMWADVHAQLVLTNAVGTELALCCPRHPEVPILCSEPQEFERKSPEGGCNLLCTRRLEPCGHQCQAKCHSSFMHHGFACCKPCPRIRQTCDHACPKLCGTECGLCMVKISDVMLPCGHVKKTLMCHQMRDLESIKCDFKVDKIVSECGHVLRLACFIDVTFDAPTQPVCPPAEWHVHHVSKNALGSVPIKAPAPCLAQHRVTDFRVMSDAPEFSTVVISAPAFAEKTVQVVCVKNAVTSQMLVSISLNGNPILKSTWTRVQLSSSDAVTSLRPIRQFVTKRYNRVINRAVMDETCKRFLIKGRSDLEALDSRLNVLTDALVAKDTTARLPDLAKAQIKNRYTAFVRLSKEATSLSKMMDIEHQATKRLKDAIALRQRLSDDDEAISISDQLERLRISTPTPDNQITLGARLISIKAGGFVLNDKFRLLNSNTKIEKPILDIRLNRLTILFLEDCQNLIIQAKGGSLSRIVITATLVFAKVSELFGWYHRTHPPPTNGKTDQKGQSTALESRDNRRNTAREFLADALHLCDELGNCEALREKVEEMNRLYGDPRYEEVTPEELASIKIAMVDGRGGMATNSGHWYNCINGHPFAIGECGMPMELARCPERGAHIGGHNHQAVEGVSRAEHME
;
A
#
# COMPACT_ATOMS: atom_id res chain seq x y z
N MET A 1 -20.25 21.87 37.43
CA MET A 1 -19.91 20.47 37.76
C MET A 1 -20.13 20.27 39.24
N PRO A 2 -21.26 19.67 39.68
CA PRO A 2 -21.41 19.31 41.10
C PRO A 2 -20.37 18.23 41.46
N GLY A 3 -19.67 18.40 42.59
CA GLY A 3 -18.66 17.44 43.08
C GLY A 3 -17.18 17.77 42.82
N VAL A 4 -16.84 18.95 42.26
CA VAL A 4 -15.43 19.38 42.14
C VAL A 4 -15.05 20.22 43.37
N GLU A 5 -14.27 19.63 44.28
CA GLU A 5 -13.82 20.29 45.52
C GLU A 5 -12.53 21.11 45.35
N HIS A 6 -11.65 20.70 44.42
CA HIS A 6 -10.38 21.38 44.15
C HIS A 6 -10.11 21.41 42.64
N PHE A 7 -9.72 22.58 42.12
CA PHE A 7 -9.55 22.82 40.69
C PHE A 7 -8.31 23.71 40.44
N ILE A 8 -7.37 23.22 39.64
CA ILE A 8 -6.13 23.92 39.28
C ILE A 8 -6.17 24.21 37.78
N GLN A 9 -6.01 25.48 37.42
CA GLN A 9 -5.90 25.92 36.02
C GLN A 9 -4.46 26.30 35.71
N ILE A 10 -3.88 25.69 34.68
CA ILE A 10 -2.54 26.01 34.17
C ILE A 10 -2.73 26.58 32.77
N GLY A 11 -2.14 27.75 32.51
CA GLY A 11 -2.24 28.44 31.22
C GLY A 11 -1.51 29.76 31.23
N ASP A 12 -1.48 30.41 30.08
CA ASP A 12 -0.83 31.71 29.90
C ASP A 12 -1.71 32.61 29.02
N HIS A 13 -2.36 33.59 29.65
CA HIS A 13 -3.25 34.54 28.99
C HIS A 13 -2.51 35.57 28.11
N ARG A 14 -1.17 35.57 28.11
CA ARG A 14 -0.32 36.37 27.22
C ARG A 14 0.12 35.60 25.98
N GLN A 15 -0.20 34.31 25.87
CA GLN A 15 -0.05 33.51 24.64
C GLN A 15 -1.40 33.39 23.91
N LEU A 16 -1.46 32.58 22.85
CA LEU A 16 -2.66 32.44 22.01
C LEU A 16 -3.92 32.08 22.80
N ARG A 17 -5.03 32.71 22.39
CA ARG A 17 -6.38 32.38 22.85
C ARG A 17 -6.94 31.17 22.08
N PRO A 18 -7.94 30.46 22.65
CA PRO A 18 -8.76 29.51 21.91
C PRO A 18 -9.20 30.02 20.54
N GLN A 19 -8.96 29.24 19.49
CA GLN A 19 -9.45 29.54 18.15
C GLN A 19 -10.97 29.39 18.09
N ILE A 20 -11.63 30.31 17.38
CA ILE A 20 -13.06 30.23 17.08
C ILE A 20 -13.27 30.36 15.58
N GLN A 21 -14.21 29.58 15.01
CA GLN A 21 -14.48 29.60 13.57
C GLN A 21 -15.14 30.91 13.11
N ASN A 22 -15.98 31.52 13.96
CA ASN A 22 -16.70 32.75 13.63
C ASN A 22 -16.01 33.98 14.25
N TYR A 23 -15.19 34.66 13.44
CA TYR A 23 -14.42 35.84 13.86
C TYR A 23 -15.29 36.95 14.48
N SER A 24 -16.57 37.08 14.10
CA SER A 24 -17.49 38.11 14.63
C SER A 24 -17.76 38.00 16.14
N LEU A 25 -17.41 36.86 16.76
CA LEU A 25 -17.53 36.59 18.20
C LEU A 25 -16.19 36.72 18.96
N SER A 26 -15.09 37.00 18.26
CA SER A 26 -13.75 37.13 18.84
C SER A 26 -13.54 38.52 19.43
N LEU A 27 -12.83 38.58 20.55
CA LEU A 27 -12.36 39.81 21.19
C LEU A 27 -11.51 40.69 20.24
N GLU A 28 -10.89 40.10 19.19
CA GLU A 28 -10.18 40.83 18.13
C GLU A 28 -11.11 41.61 17.18
N SER A 29 -12.38 41.22 17.08
CA SER A 29 -13.38 41.88 16.22
C SER A 29 -14.14 42.99 16.96
N SER A 30 -14.65 43.99 16.23
CA SER A 30 -15.42 45.09 16.82
C SER A 30 -16.74 44.62 17.45
N SER A 31 -17.44 43.70 16.80
CA SER A 31 -18.68 43.07 17.31
C SER A 31 -18.42 42.10 18.47
N GLY A 32 -17.33 41.35 18.41
CA GLY A 32 -17.01 40.28 19.35
C GLY A 32 -16.52 40.76 20.71
N LYS A 33 -16.18 42.05 20.88
CA LYS A 33 -15.88 42.64 22.20
C LYS A 33 -17.00 42.50 23.23
N ALA A 34 -18.25 42.39 22.78
CA ALA A 34 -19.40 42.12 23.65
C ALA A 34 -19.49 40.64 24.09
N TRP A 35 -19.03 39.72 23.24
CA TRP A 35 -19.19 38.26 23.40
C TRP A 35 -17.96 37.59 24.04
N GLN A 36 -16.75 37.99 23.60
CA GLN A 36 -15.46 37.53 24.10
C GLN A 36 -15.35 35.99 24.16
N LEU A 37 -15.85 35.29 23.13
CA LEU A 37 -15.97 33.82 23.17
C LEU A 37 -14.60 33.12 23.22
N ASP A 38 -13.61 33.71 22.57
CA ASP A 38 -12.20 33.32 22.58
C ASP A 38 -11.47 33.67 23.89
N ARG A 39 -12.05 34.48 24.78
CA ARG A 39 -11.46 34.75 26.10
C ARG A 39 -11.57 33.49 26.97
N SER A 40 -10.44 32.96 27.44
CA SER A 40 -10.45 31.74 28.26
C SER A 40 -11.01 31.98 29.67
N GLN A 41 -11.51 30.92 30.34
CA GLN A 41 -11.91 31.03 31.75
C GLN A 41 -10.73 31.45 32.65
N PHE A 42 -9.53 30.96 32.35
CA PHE A 42 -8.30 31.37 33.03
C PHE A 42 -8.03 32.87 32.86
N GLU A 43 -8.16 33.43 31.65
CA GLU A 43 -8.00 34.85 31.39
C GLU A 43 -9.08 35.72 32.05
N ARG A 44 -10.33 35.23 32.12
CA ARG A 44 -11.41 35.88 32.90
C ARG A 44 -11.05 35.96 34.38
N ARG A 45 -10.53 34.89 34.98
CA ARG A 45 -10.17 34.84 36.40
C ARG A 45 -8.83 35.52 36.73
N ALA A 46 -7.86 35.51 35.83
CA ALA A 46 -6.55 36.13 36.01
C ALA A 46 -6.61 37.67 35.92
N VAL A 47 -7.37 38.20 34.96
CA VAL A 47 -7.49 39.64 34.71
C VAL A 47 -8.71 40.26 35.42
N GLY A 48 -9.71 39.45 35.75
CA GLY A 48 -11.01 39.90 36.25
C GLY A 48 -11.98 40.25 35.13
N GLU A 49 -13.26 40.34 35.45
CA GLU A 49 -14.32 40.81 34.55
C GLU A 49 -15.39 41.59 35.33
N PRO A 50 -16.27 42.37 34.69
CA PRO A 50 -17.29 43.15 35.40
C PRO A 50 -18.15 42.26 36.32
N GLY A 51 -18.12 42.53 37.62
CA GLY A 51 -18.78 41.72 38.66
C GLY A 51 -17.95 40.56 39.24
N LEU A 52 -16.72 40.36 38.78
CA LEU A 52 -15.86 39.23 39.17
C LEU A 52 -14.40 39.68 39.34
N ASN A 53 -13.98 39.82 40.61
CA ASN A 53 -12.63 40.22 40.97
C ASN A 53 -11.57 39.21 40.48
N PRO A 54 -10.36 39.68 40.08
CA PRO A 54 -9.26 38.80 39.70
C PRO A 54 -8.79 37.92 40.86
N ILE A 55 -8.42 36.68 40.54
CA ILE A 55 -7.87 35.69 41.47
C ILE A 55 -6.32 35.75 41.38
N PRO A 56 -5.59 35.62 42.51
CA PRO A 56 -4.12 35.56 42.48
C PRO A 56 -3.59 34.44 41.56
N VAL A 57 -2.75 34.81 40.60
CA VAL A 57 -2.07 33.87 39.69
C VAL A 57 -0.62 33.65 40.13
N ALA A 58 -0.25 32.40 40.37
CA ALA A 58 1.14 32.01 40.59
C ALA A 58 1.90 31.97 39.25
N GLN A 59 2.85 32.89 39.05
CA GLN A 59 3.68 32.95 37.85
C GLN A 59 5.01 32.21 38.06
N LEU A 60 5.37 31.34 37.12
CA LEU A 60 6.71 30.76 37.03
C LEU A 60 7.63 31.76 36.31
N ASN A 61 8.71 32.18 36.98
CA ASN A 61 9.58 33.27 36.50
C ASN A 61 10.85 32.78 35.79
N ALA A 62 11.35 31.58 36.09
CA ALA A 62 12.60 31.07 35.51
C ALA A 62 12.33 30.34 34.17
N GLN A 63 12.91 30.83 33.07
CA GLN A 63 12.81 30.20 31.75
C GLN A 63 14.06 29.35 31.43
N ARG A 64 13.86 28.23 30.74
CA ARG A 64 14.88 27.19 30.47
C ARG A 64 15.00 26.81 28.98
N ARG A 65 14.45 27.61 28.07
CA ARG A 65 14.38 27.34 26.62
C ARG A 65 15.31 28.21 25.80
N MET A 66 15.12 29.52 25.90
CA MET A 66 15.70 30.52 25.01
C MET A 66 17.06 30.97 25.52
N ARG A 67 18.00 31.31 24.65
CA ARG A 67 19.15 32.13 25.07
C ARG A 67 18.70 33.52 25.55
N PRO A 68 19.49 34.20 26.40
CA PRO A 68 19.18 35.54 26.89
C PRO A 68 18.87 36.57 25.79
N GLU A 69 19.57 36.53 24.64
CA GLU A 69 19.29 37.50 23.54
C GLU A 69 17.85 37.36 22.99
N ILE A 70 17.30 36.15 22.98
CA ILE A 70 15.93 35.88 22.51
C ILE A 70 14.91 36.14 23.62
N SER A 71 15.20 35.72 24.86
CA SER A 71 14.28 35.93 25.98
C SER A 71 14.07 37.41 26.29
N GLN A 72 15.10 38.24 26.07
CA GLN A 72 15.05 39.70 26.21
C GLN A 72 13.88 40.32 25.40
N LEU A 73 13.63 39.83 24.17
CA LEU A 73 12.58 40.34 23.29
C LEU A 73 11.16 40.21 23.87
N ILE A 74 10.93 39.25 24.77
CA ILE A 74 9.62 39.01 25.41
C ILE A 74 9.54 39.53 26.86
N ARG A 75 10.61 40.08 27.43
CA ARG A 75 10.61 40.60 28.82
C ARG A 75 9.62 41.75 29.04
N ARG A 76 9.24 42.50 28.00
CA ARG A 76 8.14 43.47 28.08
C ARG A 76 6.79 42.82 28.40
N VAL A 77 6.54 41.62 27.88
CA VAL A 77 5.33 40.85 28.16
C VAL A 77 5.41 40.18 29.53
N TYR A 78 6.62 39.79 29.96
CA TYR A 78 6.87 39.15 31.26
C TYR A 78 7.99 39.86 32.05
N PRO A 79 7.69 40.97 32.75
CA PRO A 79 8.73 41.78 33.43
C PRO A 79 9.51 41.07 34.54
N LYS A 80 8.98 39.94 35.05
CA LYS A 80 9.62 39.11 36.09
C LYS A 80 10.41 37.92 35.52
N LEU A 81 10.49 37.78 34.20
CA LEU A 81 11.15 36.64 33.56
C LEU A 81 12.67 36.67 33.81
N GLN A 82 13.22 35.53 34.24
CA GLN A 82 14.64 35.33 34.54
C GLN A 82 15.17 34.16 33.74
N ASP A 83 16.39 34.30 33.23
CA ASP A 83 17.07 33.23 32.49
C ASP A 83 17.75 32.28 33.47
N HIS A 84 17.54 30.98 33.28
CA HIS A 84 18.17 29.95 34.09
C HIS A 84 19.60 29.67 33.61
N GLU A 85 20.51 29.27 34.51
CA GLU A 85 21.92 29.00 34.21
C GLU A 85 22.12 28.07 33.01
N SER A 86 21.21 27.11 32.82
CA SER A 86 21.22 26.15 31.70
C SER A 86 21.09 26.76 30.30
N VAL A 87 20.61 28.00 30.15
CA VAL A 87 20.48 28.68 28.85
C VAL A 87 21.58 29.71 28.57
N MET A 88 22.40 30.04 29.57
CA MET A 88 23.42 31.09 29.45
C MET A 88 24.56 30.74 28.49
N ASN A 89 24.83 29.43 28.31
CA ASN A 89 25.94 28.89 27.51
C ASN A 89 25.45 27.92 26.42
N LEU A 90 24.33 28.24 25.75
CA LEU A 90 23.87 27.44 24.60
C LEU A 90 24.78 27.65 23.38
N PRO A 91 24.99 26.63 22.53
CA PRO A 91 25.91 26.72 21.40
C PRO A 91 25.35 27.62 20.28
N ASN A 92 26.27 28.33 19.61
CA ASN A 92 25.96 29.17 18.46
C ASN A 92 25.38 28.38 17.28
N VAL A 93 24.65 29.07 16.40
CA VAL A 93 24.11 28.49 15.17
C VAL A 93 25.25 28.24 14.17
N VAL A 94 25.48 26.97 13.85
CA VAL A 94 26.49 26.55 12.89
C VAL A 94 26.13 27.08 11.50
N GLY A 95 27.10 27.62 10.79
CA GLY A 95 26.89 28.24 9.47
C GLY A 95 26.56 29.73 9.53
N MET A 96 26.28 30.31 10.71
CA MET A 96 25.87 31.71 10.89
C MET A 96 26.90 32.46 11.74
N ARG A 97 26.98 33.80 11.61
CA ARG A 97 27.74 34.65 12.55
C ARG A 97 26.89 35.06 13.74
N GLU A 98 25.68 35.54 13.47
CA GLU A 98 24.73 35.97 14.49
C GLU A 98 23.72 34.86 14.82
N ASN A 99 23.37 34.71 16.11
CA ASN A 99 22.35 33.77 16.57
C ASN A 99 20.93 34.36 16.62
N LEU A 100 20.81 35.68 16.45
CA LEU A 100 19.55 36.41 16.41
C LEU A 100 19.70 37.54 15.38
N PHE A 101 18.86 37.57 14.36
CA PHE A 101 18.96 38.58 13.31
C PHE A 101 17.62 38.84 12.62
N TRP A 102 17.35 40.10 12.27
CA TRP A 102 16.27 40.51 11.37
C TRP A 102 16.84 40.93 10.02
N LEU A 103 16.59 40.11 9.00
CA LEU A 103 16.84 40.44 7.59
C LEU A 103 15.72 41.36 7.07
N ASP A 104 16.03 42.65 6.98
CA ASP A 104 15.09 43.67 6.55
C ASP A 104 15.10 43.85 5.01
N HIS A 105 13.92 43.97 4.41
CA HIS A 105 13.77 44.14 2.96
C HIS A 105 12.58 45.07 2.61
N ARG A 106 12.53 45.50 1.34
CA ARG A 106 11.46 46.35 0.79
C ARG A 106 10.80 45.72 -0.45
N ARG A 107 10.77 44.39 -0.53
CA ARG A 107 10.10 43.62 -1.59
C ARG A 107 8.64 43.46 -1.24
N ASP A 108 7.71 43.97 -2.06
CA ASP A 108 6.27 43.93 -1.78
C ASP A 108 5.71 42.48 -1.69
N GLU A 109 4.56 42.34 -1.04
CA GLU A 109 3.79 41.09 -1.01
C GLU A 109 3.12 40.79 -2.36
N ASP A 110 2.91 39.50 -2.67
CA ASP A 110 2.37 39.08 -3.97
C ASP A 110 0.94 39.62 -4.19
N THR A 111 0.61 40.04 -5.42
CA THR A 111 -0.75 40.51 -5.77
C THR A 111 -1.76 39.36 -5.76
N ARG A 112 -3.02 39.67 -5.44
CA ARG A 112 -4.11 38.67 -5.31
C ARG A 112 -4.69 38.22 -6.66
N GLU A 113 -3.85 38.11 -7.69
CA GLU A 113 -4.31 37.98 -9.08
C GLU A 113 -4.46 36.52 -9.56
N ASP A 114 -3.79 35.55 -8.91
CA ASP A 114 -3.74 34.16 -9.41
C ASP A 114 -4.84 33.21 -8.91
N ASP A 115 -5.62 33.55 -7.87
CA ASP A 115 -6.62 32.60 -7.31
C ASP A 115 -7.82 33.31 -6.65
N ILE A 116 -8.96 33.35 -7.35
CA ILE A 116 -10.23 33.98 -6.89
C ILE A 116 -10.78 33.34 -5.59
N ARG A 117 -10.26 32.16 -5.20
CA ARG A 117 -10.71 31.39 -4.04
C ARG A 117 -9.89 31.63 -2.75
N VAL A 118 -8.70 32.24 -2.82
CA VAL A 118 -7.74 32.23 -1.71
C VAL A 118 -7.70 33.58 -0.97
N LYS A 119 -8.03 33.58 0.33
CA LYS A 119 -7.99 34.79 1.19
C LYS A 119 -6.63 35.07 1.84
N SER A 120 -5.64 34.20 1.61
CA SER A 120 -4.34 34.23 2.27
C SER A 120 -3.33 35.16 1.55
N HIS A 121 -2.21 35.44 2.20
CA HIS A 121 -1.12 36.28 1.66
C HIS A 121 0.16 35.47 1.47
N SER A 122 1.01 35.88 0.52
CA SER A 122 2.34 35.32 0.28
C SER A 122 3.33 36.40 -0.21
N ASN A 123 4.62 36.08 -0.16
CA ASN A 123 5.72 36.90 -0.66
C ASN A 123 6.78 35.96 -1.25
N GLN A 124 6.89 35.90 -2.57
CA GLN A 124 7.79 34.97 -3.25
C GLN A 124 9.26 35.18 -2.90
N TRP A 125 9.71 36.42 -2.71
CA TRP A 125 11.10 36.70 -2.36
C TRP A 125 11.44 36.17 -0.97
N GLU A 126 10.54 36.31 0.01
CA GLU A 126 10.71 35.69 1.33
C GLU A 126 10.73 34.16 1.26
N VAL A 127 9.93 33.55 0.37
CA VAL A 127 9.96 32.09 0.13
C VAL A 127 11.35 31.66 -0.32
N ASP A 128 11.89 32.33 -1.34
CA ASP A 128 13.19 31.98 -1.92
C ASP A 128 14.32 32.19 -0.91
N MET A 129 14.30 33.30 -0.16
CA MET A 129 15.31 33.62 0.85
C MET A 129 15.26 32.69 2.07
N ALA A 130 14.07 32.39 2.60
CA ALA A 130 13.90 31.42 3.68
C ALA A 130 14.34 30.01 3.25
N THR A 131 14.01 29.61 2.01
CA THR A 131 14.45 28.32 1.44
C THR A 131 15.97 28.26 1.31
N ALA A 132 16.62 29.32 0.83
CA ALA A 132 18.07 29.40 0.70
C ALA A 132 18.79 29.30 2.06
N LEU A 133 18.29 30.03 3.07
CA LEU A 133 18.80 29.95 4.44
C LEU A 133 18.63 28.55 5.06
N VAL A 134 17.45 27.94 4.94
CA VAL A 134 17.21 26.58 5.46
C VAL A 134 18.10 25.54 4.76
N ARG A 135 18.29 25.63 3.43
CA ARG A 135 19.25 24.78 2.69
C ARG A 135 20.67 24.92 3.24
N HIS A 136 21.11 26.15 3.53
CA HIS A 136 22.44 26.42 4.10
C HIS A 136 22.60 25.84 5.51
N LEU A 137 21.59 25.98 6.38
CA LEU A 137 21.59 25.41 7.73
C LEU A 137 21.60 23.87 7.71
N VAL A 138 20.77 23.24 6.88
CA VAL A 138 20.73 21.77 6.72
C VAL A 138 22.06 21.23 6.19
N ARG A 139 22.69 21.91 5.21
CA ARG A 139 24.01 21.51 4.66
C ARG A 139 25.15 21.54 5.68
N GLN A 140 24.97 22.17 6.85
CA GLN A 140 25.93 22.06 7.96
C GLN A 140 26.01 20.63 8.53
N GLY A 141 24.93 19.84 8.46
CA GLY A 141 24.91 18.44 8.92
C GLY A 141 24.90 18.24 10.44
N GLU A 142 24.86 19.31 11.23
CA GLU A 142 24.82 19.28 12.70
C GLU A 142 23.39 19.23 13.28
N TYR A 143 22.37 19.46 12.43
CA TYR A 143 20.97 19.55 12.81
C TYR A 143 20.22 18.28 12.43
N ASN A 144 19.42 17.77 13.37
CA ASN A 144 18.53 16.65 13.17
C ASN A 144 17.20 17.10 12.55
N SER A 145 16.43 16.11 12.09
CA SER A 145 15.02 16.13 11.66
C SER A 145 14.02 17.02 12.42
N ASN A 146 14.34 17.44 13.64
CA ASN A 146 13.49 18.26 14.50
C ASN A 146 14.19 19.53 15.03
N ASP A 147 15.44 19.80 14.64
CA ASP A 147 16.21 20.90 15.21
C ASP A 147 15.95 22.25 14.54
N ILE A 148 15.46 22.25 13.30
CA ILE A 148 15.11 23.46 12.53
C ILE A 148 13.60 23.46 12.30
N ALA A 149 12.95 24.61 12.55
CA ALA A 149 11.59 24.86 12.09
C ALA A 149 11.48 26.19 11.33
N LEU A 150 10.64 26.19 10.29
CA LEU A 150 10.29 27.38 9.51
C LEU A 150 8.83 27.76 9.81
N LEU A 151 8.63 28.98 10.30
CA LEU A 151 7.33 29.50 10.71
C LEU A 151 6.85 30.60 9.76
N THR A 152 5.55 30.62 9.50
CA THR A 152 4.89 31.70 8.75
C THR A 152 3.49 31.98 9.30
N PRO A 153 3.01 33.23 9.32
CA PRO A 153 1.66 33.56 9.76
C PRO A 153 0.57 33.25 8.70
N TYR A 154 0.91 32.96 7.44
CA TYR A 154 -0.07 32.77 6.37
C TYR A 154 0.06 31.42 5.67
N THR A 155 -1.08 30.76 5.45
CA THR A 155 -1.27 29.49 4.73
C THR A 155 -0.86 29.55 3.25
N GLY A 156 -1.03 30.69 2.57
CA GLY A 156 -0.56 30.89 1.20
C GLY A 156 0.96 30.80 1.10
N GLN A 157 1.66 31.49 2.01
CA GLN A 157 3.10 31.36 2.18
C GLN A 157 3.50 29.92 2.57
N LEU A 158 2.74 29.26 3.45
CA LEU A 158 2.98 27.86 3.84
C LEU A 158 2.95 26.91 2.63
N ARG A 159 1.96 27.06 1.72
CA ARG A 159 1.89 26.29 0.45
C ARG A 159 3.11 26.54 -0.43
N LYS A 160 3.51 27.80 -0.64
CA LYS A 160 4.68 28.14 -1.47
C LYS A 160 5.99 27.64 -0.87
N LEU A 161 6.20 27.81 0.44
CA LEU A 161 7.33 27.25 1.18
C LEU A 161 7.39 25.72 1.06
N ARG A 162 6.25 25.04 1.24
CA ARG A 162 6.15 23.58 1.07
C ARG A 162 6.58 23.14 -0.33
N ALA A 163 6.07 23.79 -1.38
CA ALA A 163 6.39 23.46 -2.77
C ALA A 163 7.84 23.79 -3.17
N SER A 164 8.47 24.77 -2.52
CA SER A 164 9.89 25.11 -2.73
C SER A 164 10.82 24.07 -2.06
N LEU A 165 10.51 23.70 -0.82
CA LEU A 165 11.34 22.82 0.02
C LEU A 165 11.15 21.32 -0.27
N SER A 166 9.98 20.89 -0.78
CA SER A 166 9.69 19.46 -1.06
C SER A 166 10.57 18.85 -2.16
N LYS A 167 11.22 19.71 -2.97
CA LYS A 167 12.21 19.32 -3.98
C LYS A 167 13.52 18.80 -3.39
N ASP A 168 13.82 19.15 -2.14
CA ASP A 168 15.07 18.86 -1.47
C ASP A 168 14.90 18.07 -0.16
N PHE A 169 13.75 18.20 0.52
CA PHE A 169 13.53 17.70 1.90
C PHE A 169 12.18 17.00 2.07
N GLU A 170 12.09 16.13 3.08
CA GLU A 170 10.82 15.62 3.57
C GLU A 170 10.21 16.65 4.54
N ILE A 171 8.96 17.07 4.33
CA ILE A 171 8.35 18.16 5.10
C ILE A 171 7.34 17.61 6.09
N CYS A 172 7.58 17.85 7.38
CA CYS A 172 6.66 17.56 8.45
C CYS A 172 5.75 18.77 8.70
N LEU A 173 4.44 18.56 8.54
CA LEU A 173 3.35 19.49 8.82
C LEU A 173 2.44 18.86 9.87
N SER A 174 1.86 19.67 10.77
CA SER A 174 0.88 19.16 11.73
C SER A 174 -0.43 18.78 11.03
N GLU A 175 -1.21 17.86 11.62
CA GLU A 175 -2.55 17.50 11.12
C GLU A 175 -3.43 18.76 10.99
N ARG A 176 -3.33 19.69 11.95
CA ARG A 176 -4.02 20.99 11.94
C ARG A 176 -3.60 21.90 10.76
N ASP A 177 -2.31 21.93 10.40
CA ASP A 177 -1.86 22.69 9.22
C ASP A 177 -2.36 22.06 7.91
N LEU A 178 -2.42 20.73 7.84
CA LEU A 178 -2.98 20.00 6.69
C LEU A 178 -4.49 20.21 6.53
N GLU A 179 -5.25 20.15 7.64
CA GLU A 179 -6.68 20.48 7.68
C GLU A 179 -6.93 21.93 7.27
N THR A 180 -6.12 22.89 7.75
CA THR A 180 -6.24 24.31 7.39
C THR A 180 -5.98 24.53 5.89
N LEU A 181 -4.93 23.91 5.34
CA LEU A 181 -4.66 23.95 3.90
C LEU A 181 -5.80 23.32 3.08
N ALA A 182 -6.37 22.20 3.52
CA ALA A 182 -7.50 21.56 2.85
C ALA A 182 -8.76 22.44 2.88
N ALA A 183 -9.08 23.03 4.04
CA ALA A 183 -10.26 23.88 4.23
C ALA A 183 -10.20 25.18 3.40
N GLU A 184 -9.01 25.72 3.14
CA GLU A 184 -8.81 26.88 2.26
C GLU A 184 -8.73 26.52 0.76
N GLY A 185 -8.90 25.24 0.38
CA GLY A 185 -8.76 24.79 -1.00
C GLY A 185 -7.31 24.75 -1.51
N LEU A 186 -6.34 24.82 -0.60
CA LEU A 186 -4.89 24.80 -0.85
C LEU A 186 -4.29 23.37 -0.71
N GLY A 187 -5.14 22.34 -0.70
CA GLY A 187 -4.77 20.94 -0.52
C GLY A 187 -4.11 20.32 -1.75
N VAL A 188 -2.80 20.07 -1.65
CA VAL A 188 -1.95 19.19 -2.48
C VAL A 188 -2.39 19.00 -3.94
N ASP A 189 -1.80 19.78 -4.83
CA ASP A 189 -1.61 19.37 -6.22
C ASP A 189 -0.82 18.05 -6.23
N ILE A 190 -1.44 16.96 -6.70
CA ILE A 190 -0.77 15.66 -6.84
C ILE A 190 0.29 15.81 -7.94
N ASP A 191 1.57 15.59 -7.58
CA ASP A 191 2.71 15.77 -8.48
C ASP A 191 2.48 15.13 -9.86
N ASN A 192 2.46 15.98 -10.88
CA ASN A 192 2.34 15.58 -12.28
C ASN A 192 3.77 15.38 -12.83
N PRO A 193 4.31 14.15 -13.00
CA PRO A 193 5.76 13.92 -13.12
C PRO A 193 6.36 14.25 -14.50
N HIS A 194 5.73 15.14 -15.27
CA HIS A 194 6.03 15.40 -16.67
C HIS A 194 6.05 16.89 -17.00
N GLN A 195 7.13 17.58 -16.60
CA GLN A 195 7.87 18.54 -17.44
C GLN A 195 9.04 19.20 -16.67
N ALA A 196 10.25 18.70 -16.87
CA ALA A 196 11.52 19.46 -16.79
C ALA A 196 12.69 18.55 -17.21
N GLY A 197 13.11 18.61 -18.47
CA GLY A 197 14.32 17.93 -18.91
C GLY A 197 15.54 18.85 -18.82
N ILE A 198 16.51 18.51 -17.95
CA ILE A 198 17.97 18.71 -18.09
C ILE A 198 18.64 17.74 -17.08
N PRO A 199 19.64 16.93 -17.46
CA PRO A 199 20.19 15.88 -16.58
C PRO A 199 21.49 16.22 -15.82
N LYS A 200 21.67 15.57 -14.66
CA LYS A 200 22.84 15.54 -13.73
C LYS A 200 22.97 16.77 -12.82
N VAL A 201 23.05 16.65 -11.48
CA VAL A 201 24.13 15.99 -10.69
C VAL A 201 23.64 15.61 -9.27
N ILE A 202 24.22 14.53 -8.69
CA ILE A 202 23.95 13.88 -7.36
C ILE A 202 22.63 13.09 -7.23
N GLU A 203 22.75 11.78 -6.98
CA GLU A 203 21.68 10.93 -6.43
C GLU A 203 21.47 11.23 -4.94
N ARG A 204 20.57 12.16 -4.62
CA ARG A 204 20.26 12.63 -3.24
C ARG A 204 19.55 11.61 -2.32
N LYS A 205 19.70 10.30 -2.54
CA LYS A 205 18.88 9.26 -1.88
C LYS A 205 19.29 8.87 -0.44
N THR A 206 20.24 9.58 0.16
CA THR A 206 20.72 9.35 1.54
C THR A 206 20.57 10.55 2.47
N LEU A 207 19.94 11.64 2.03
CA LEU A 207 19.88 12.92 2.76
C LEU A 207 18.46 13.49 2.98
N LEU A 208 17.44 12.62 3.06
CA LEU A 208 16.10 13.04 3.50
C LEU A 208 16.11 13.32 5.01
N GLN A 209 16.51 14.54 5.38
CA GLN A 209 16.19 15.10 6.69
C GLN A 209 14.77 15.65 6.66
N THR A 210 14.03 15.46 7.75
CA THR A 210 12.71 16.10 7.88
C THR A 210 12.89 17.55 8.31
N LEU A 211 12.07 18.45 7.77
CA LEU A 211 11.98 19.84 8.20
C LEU A 211 10.59 20.11 8.78
N ARG A 212 10.51 20.75 9.96
CA ARG A 212 9.23 21.23 10.50
C ARG A 212 8.84 22.55 9.81
N LEU A 213 7.69 22.56 9.16
CA LEU A 213 7.09 23.73 8.53
C LEU A 213 5.69 23.90 9.13
N ALA A 214 5.38 25.05 9.70
CA ALA A 214 4.12 25.26 10.42
C ALA A 214 3.63 26.70 10.39
N THR A 215 2.33 26.90 10.63
CA THR A 215 1.80 28.22 10.96
C THR A 215 2.11 28.61 12.40
N VAL A 216 2.20 29.92 12.69
CA VAL A 216 2.47 30.44 14.04
C VAL A 216 1.45 29.95 15.08
N ASP A 217 0.17 29.89 14.70
CA ASP A 217 -0.90 29.45 15.59
C ASP A 217 -0.82 27.93 15.87
N ASN A 218 -0.46 27.11 14.87
CA ASN A 218 -0.38 25.65 15.04
C ASN A 218 0.92 25.20 15.75
N PHE A 219 2.00 25.98 15.69
CA PHE A 219 3.26 25.69 16.39
C PHE A 219 3.24 26.00 17.90
N GLN A 220 2.06 26.28 18.48
CA GLN A 220 1.92 26.54 19.91
C GLN A 220 2.25 25.29 20.75
N GLY A 221 3.12 25.49 21.75
CA GLY A 221 3.60 24.42 22.64
C GLY A 221 4.88 23.77 22.15
N GLU A 222 5.18 23.86 20.86
CA GLU A 222 6.43 23.37 20.27
C GLU A 222 7.60 24.35 20.46
N GLU A 223 8.79 23.82 20.21
CA GLU A 223 10.10 24.49 20.21
C GLU A 223 11.06 23.78 19.23
N ALA A 224 12.09 24.50 18.79
CA ALA A 224 13.20 23.97 17.99
C ALA A 224 14.51 24.70 18.32
N LYS A 225 15.66 24.13 17.93
CA LYS A 225 16.97 24.78 18.14
C LYS A 225 17.07 26.05 17.32
N VAL A 226 16.73 25.98 16.03
CA VAL A 226 16.77 27.14 15.12
C VAL A 226 15.37 27.39 14.56
N ILE A 227 14.91 28.64 14.68
CA ILE A 227 13.66 29.11 14.05
C ILE A 227 14.00 30.08 12.94
N VAL A 228 13.50 29.83 11.74
CA VAL A 228 13.42 30.82 10.66
C VAL A 228 11.97 31.29 10.58
N VAL A 229 11.74 32.59 10.40
CA VAL A 229 10.41 33.19 10.27
C VAL A 229 10.32 33.98 8.98
N SER A 230 9.30 33.69 8.17
CA SER A 230 8.84 34.58 7.10
C SER A 230 7.64 35.37 7.60
N LEU A 231 7.75 36.69 7.65
CA LEU A 231 6.70 37.60 8.14
C LEU A 231 5.64 37.90 7.07
N VAL A 232 6.01 37.82 5.79
CA VAL A 232 5.17 37.91 4.58
C VAL A 232 4.67 39.31 4.22
N ARG A 233 4.17 40.09 5.19
CA ARG A 233 3.49 41.36 4.86
C ARG A 233 4.51 42.43 4.50
N SER A 234 4.33 43.00 3.33
CA SER A 234 5.20 44.04 2.81
C SER A 234 4.36 44.92 1.91
N ASN A 235 3.95 46.06 2.47
CA ASN A 235 3.05 46.98 1.79
C ASN A 235 3.17 48.41 2.34
N LEU A 236 3.03 49.39 1.45
CA LEU A 236 3.10 50.83 1.76
C LEU A 236 2.02 51.29 2.77
N LYS A 237 0.90 50.55 2.86
CA LYS A 237 -0.22 50.82 3.79
C LYS A 237 0.08 50.41 5.25
N ARG A 238 1.24 49.81 5.53
CA ARG A 238 1.65 49.27 6.84
C ARG A 238 0.61 48.32 7.46
N GLN A 239 -0.03 47.49 6.64
CA GLN A 239 -1.02 46.52 7.09
C GLN A 239 -0.36 45.18 7.44
N VAL A 240 -0.13 44.96 8.74
CA VAL A 240 0.47 43.74 9.31
C VAL A 240 -0.50 42.53 9.32
N GLY A 241 -1.81 42.79 9.31
CA GLY A 241 -2.82 41.74 9.37
C GLY A 241 -2.71 40.89 10.63
N PHE A 242 -2.48 39.59 10.45
CA PHE A 242 -2.52 38.53 11.46
C PHE A 242 -1.55 38.75 12.64
N LEU A 243 -0.35 39.29 12.37
CA LEU A 243 0.70 39.53 13.38
C LEU A 243 0.57 40.87 14.13
N ARG A 244 -0.64 41.44 14.19
CA ARG A 244 -0.94 42.67 14.95
C ARG A 244 -1.09 42.42 16.46
N THR A 245 -1.55 41.24 16.86
CA THR A 245 -1.87 40.92 18.26
C THR A 245 -0.64 40.51 19.06
N GLU A 246 -0.40 41.13 20.22
CA GLU A 246 0.75 40.85 21.09
C GLU A 246 0.88 39.35 21.42
N ASN A 247 -0.24 38.66 21.67
CA ASN A 247 -0.27 37.23 21.96
C ASN A 247 0.38 36.37 20.85
N ARG A 248 0.22 36.73 19.57
CA ARG A 248 0.83 36.04 18.42
C ARG A 248 2.31 36.36 18.29
N ILE A 249 2.69 37.61 18.47
CA ILE A 249 4.09 38.07 18.43
C ILE A 249 4.89 37.37 19.55
N ASN A 250 4.33 37.34 20.75
CA ASN A 250 4.89 36.63 21.90
C ASN A 250 5.03 35.12 21.64
N VAL A 251 3.99 34.47 21.08
CA VAL A 251 4.09 33.05 20.71
C VAL A 251 5.15 32.81 19.64
N LEU A 252 5.28 33.67 18.63
CA LEU A 252 6.30 33.58 17.59
C LEU A 252 7.73 33.68 18.15
N LEU A 253 8.00 34.72 18.94
CA LEU A 253 9.35 35.04 19.46
C LEU A 253 9.85 34.01 20.50
N SER A 254 8.96 33.23 21.13
CA SER A 254 9.27 32.32 22.24
C SER A 254 9.55 30.85 21.84
N ARG A 255 9.82 30.57 20.55
CA ARG A 255 9.96 29.19 20.01
C ARG A 255 11.39 28.68 19.82
N ALA A 256 12.37 29.58 19.74
CA ALA A 256 13.76 29.23 19.47
C ALA A 256 14.55 28.93 20.75
N GLN A 257 15.45 27.95 20.69
CA GLN A 257 16.47 27.74 21.72
C GLN A 257 17.81 28.42 21.33
N HIS A 258 18.45 27.94 20.25
CA HIS A 258 19.82 28.29 19.83
C HIS A 258 19.90 29.42 18.79
N GLY A 259 18.84 29.70 18.02
CA GLY A 259 18.82 30.89 17.18
C GLY A 259 17.50 31.21 16.48
N MET A 260 17.34 32.48 16.10
CA MET A 260 16.15 32.99 15.43
C MET A 260 16.51 33.97 14.30
N TYR A 261 15.94 33.73 13.12
CA TYR A 261 16.11 34.57 11.93
C TYR A 261 14.76 35.07 11.45
N LEU A 262 14.52 36.38 11.59
CA LEU A 262 13.32 37.04 11.09
C LEU A 262 13.60 37.54 9.68
N ILE A 263 12.72 37.23 8.73
CA ILE A 263 12.74 37.74 7.36
C ILE A 263 11.43 38.52 7.18
N GLY A 264 11.52 39.82 6.92
CA GLY A 264 10.33 40.66 6.75
C GLY A 264 10.63 42.15 6.64
N ASN A 265 9.68 42.90 6.06
CA ASN A 265 9.79 44.34 5.85
C ASN A 265 9.47 45.14 7.13
N SER A 266 10.51 45.59 7.85
CA SER A 266 10.38 46.35 9.11
C SER A 266 9.39 47.51 9.01
N TYR A 267 9.42 48.29 7.91
CA TYR A 267 8.56 49.44 7.67
C TYR A 267 7.06 49.12 7.77
N THR A 268 6.66 47.91 7.39
CA THR A 268 5.26 47.46 7.48
C THR A 268 4.85 47.14 8.92
N TYR A 269 5.79 46.72 9.80
CA TYR A 269 5.53 46.24 11.16
C TYR A 269 5.73 47.30 12.26
N LEU A 270 6.53 48.34 12.02
CA LEU A 270 6.84 49.39 13.00
C LEU A 270 5.63 50.20 13.51
N ASN A 271 4.44 50.05 12.93
CA ASN A 271 3.22 50.66 13.46
C ASN A 271 2.57 49.89 14.63
N VAL A 272 3.04 48.66 14.92
CA VAL A 272 2.60 47.86 16.06
C VAL A 272 3.57 48.10 17.24
N PRO A 273 3.12 48.58 18.41
CA PRO A 273 4.01 48.98 19.50
C PRO A 273 4.94 47.90 20.04
N MET A 274 4.59 46.62 19.93
CA MET A 274 5.46 45.50 20.31
C MET A 274 6.54 45.23 19.25
N TRP A 275 6.20 45.28 17.95
CA TRP A 275 7.18 45.14 16.87
C TRP A 275 8.18 46.30 16.83
N ALA A 276 7.73 47.53 17.10
CA ALA A 276 8.61 48.70 17.17
C ALA A 276 9.69 48.58 18.26
N ASP A 277 9.32 48.00 19.41
CA ASP A 277 10.21 47.76 20.54
C ASP A 277 11.14 46.57 20.30
N VAL A 278 10.63 45.45 19.78
CA VAL A 278 11.47 44.31 19.32
C VAL A 278 12.50 44.78 18.29
N HIS A 279 12.10 45.59 17.31
CA HIS A 279 13.01 46.18 16.33
C HIS A 279 14.03 47.13 16.99
N ALA A 280 13.61 47.99 17.92
CA ALA A 280 14.53 48.88 18.64
C ALA A 280 15.58 48.10 19.44
N GLN A 281 15.18 47.03 20.14
CA GLN A 281 16.10 46.15 20.86
C GLN A 281 17.11 45.48 19.93
N LEU A 282 16.67 44.99 18.76
CA LEU A 282 17.54 44.39 17.75
C LEU A 282 18.49 45.42 17.10
N VAL A 283 18.05 46.66 16.88
CA VAL A 283 18.92 47.74 16.40
C VAL A 283 20.01 48.08 17.42
N LEU A 284 19.68 48.11 18.71
CA LEU A 284 20.66 48.35 19.79
C LEU A 284 21.75 47.26 19.86
N THR A 285 21.43 46.02 19.46
CA THR A 285 22.40 44.91 19.39
C THR A 285 23.02 44.71 18.00
N ASN A 286 22.80 45.65 17.06
CA ASN A 286 23.24 45.55 15.65
C ASN A 286 22.74 44.27 14.92
N ALA A 287 21.60 43.74 15.35
CA ALA A 287 20.96 42.52 14.86
C ALA A 287 19.86 42.78 13.81
N VAL A 288 19.94 43.90 13.09
CA VAL A 288 19.06 44.24 11.96
C VAL A 288 19.91 44.68 10.78
N GLY A 289 19.63 44.15 9.59
CA GLY A 289 20.32 44.57 8.37
C GLY A 289 19.73 43.96 7.10
N THR A 290 20.23 44.37 5.95
CA THR A 290 19.78 43.90 4.62
C THR A 290 20.53 42.67 4.12
N GLU A 291 21.46 42.12 4.91
CA GLU A 291 22.36 41.03 4.53
C GLU A 291 22.50 40.03 5.68
N LEU A 292 22.39 38.73 5.38
CA LEU A 292 22.69 37.67 6.34
C LEU A 292 24.19 37.37 6.36
N ALA A 293 24.79 37.49 7.54
CA ALA A 293 26.20 37.19 7.76
C ALA A 293 26.40 35.70 8.11
N LEU A 294 26.88 34.94 7.13
CA LEU A 294 27.18 33.52 7.26
C LEU A 294 28.64 33.31 7.73
N CYS A 295 28.88 32.18 8.40
CA CYS A 295 30.20 31.77 8.87
C CYS A 295 30.52 30.37 8.33
N CYS A 296 31.69 30.17 7.73
CA CYS A 296 32.15 28.83 7.40
C CYS A 296 32.95 28.28 8.60
N PRO A 297 32.53 27.17 9.26
CA PRO A 297 33.24 26.64 10.44
C PRO A 297 34.70 26.24 10.19
N ARG A 298 35.10 26.07 8.93
CA ARG A 298 36.47 25.77 8.51
C ARG A 298 37.30 26.99 8.10
N HIS A 299 36.64 28.11 7.78
CA HIS A 299 37.28 29.34 7.29
C HIS A 299 36.54 30.56 7.88
N PRO A 300 36.60 30.77 9.22
CA PRO A 300 35.85 31.84 9.89
C PRO A 300 36.29 33.25 9.46
N GLU A 301 37.53 33.38 8.97
CA GLU A 301 38.08 34.62 8.40
C GLU A 301 37.38 35.07 7.11
N VAL A 302 36.71 34.16 6.39
CA VAL A 302 36.09 34.50 5.09
C VAL A 302 34.73 35.17 5.34
N PRO A 303 34.53 36.46 4.99
CA PRO A 303 33.23 37.10 5.11
C PRO A 303 32.29 36.53 4.04
N ILE A 304 31.12 36.07 4.47
CA ILE A 304 30.04 35.61 3.60
C ILE A 304 28.81 36.42 3.99
N LEU A 305 28.54 37.48 3.25
CA LEU A 305 27.33 38.28 3.40
C LEU A 305 26.38 37.90 2.25
N CYS A 306 25.09 37.68 2.51
CA CYS A 306 24.11 37.37 1.47
C CYS A 306 22.90 38.29 1.58
N SER A 307 22.68 39.17 0.60
CA SER A 307 21.47 40.00 0.47
C SER A 307 20.35 39.29 -0.30
N GLU A 308 20.70 38.55 -1.35
CA GLU A 308 19.76 37.93 -2.28
C GLU A 308 19.85 36.38 -2.24
N PRO A 309 18.75 35.64 -2.52
CA PRO A 309 18.73 34.18 -2.43
C PRO A 309 19.79 33.47 -3.28
N GLN A 310 20.08 33.98 -4.48
CA GLN A 310 21.07 33.41 -5.41
C GLN A 310 22.51 33.54 -4.89
N GLU A 311 22.76 34.44 -3.94
CA GLU A 311 24.09 34.59 -3.34
C GLU A 311 24.48 33.40 -2.47
N PHE A 312 23.52 32.66 -1.91
CA PHE A 312 23.80 31.41 -1.21
C PHE A 312 24.45 30.39 -2.16
N GLU A 313 23.95 30.25 -3.38
CA GLU A 313 24.54 29.34 -4.38
C GLU A 313 25.92 29.81 -4.85
N ARG A 314 26.14 31.14 -4.93
CA ARG A 314 27.42 31.72 -5.37
C ARG A 314 28.49 31.74 -4.27
N LYS A 315 28.13 32.03 -3.02
CA LYS A 315 29.05 32.28 -1.90
C LYS A 315 29.15 31.09 -0.93
N SER A 316 28.08 30.33 -0.74
CA SER A 316 27.97 29.18 0.17
C SER A 316 27.29 27.94 -0.48
N PRO A 317 27.70 27.50 -1.70
CA PRO A 317 26.98 26.48 -2.47
C PRO A 317 26.73 25.18 -1.70
N GLU A 318 27.73 24.69 -0.96
CA GLU A 318 27.67 23.41 -0.25
C GLU A 318 27.58 23.57 1.28
N GLY A 319 27.03 24.71 1.74
CA GLY A 319 26.94 25.09 3.15
C GLY A 319 28.25 25.65 3.75
N GLY A 320 29.38 25.46 3.08
CA GLY A 320 30.62 26.18 3.39
C GLY A 320 31.01 27.17 2.28
N CYS A 321 32.05 27.97 2.55
CA CYS A 321 32.53 29.01 1.64
C CYS A 321 32.90 28.50 0.24
N ASN A 322 32.90 29.40 -0.74
CA ASN A 322 33.26 29.13 -2.15
C ASN A 322 34.75 28.74 -2.42
N LEU A 323 35.57 28.52 -1.39
CA LEU A 323 36.89 27.89 -1.52
C LEU A 323 36.76 26.40 -1.85
N LEU A 324 37.78 25.80 -2.46
CA LEU A 324 37.80 24.36 -2.76
C LEU A 324 37.99 23.51 -1.49
N CYS A 325 37.41 22.31 -1.46
CA CYS A 325 37.62 21.39 -0.35
C CYS A 325 39.03 20.78 -0.40
N THR A 326 39.82 21.03 0.63
CA THR A 326 41.18 20.49 0.78
C THR A 326 41.23 19.03 1.28
N ARG A 327 40.09 18.45 1.67
CA ARG A 327 40.01 17.07 2.19
C ARG A 327 40.05 16.04 1.05
N ARG A 328 40.58 14.85 1.35
CA ARG A 328 40.62 13.70 0.43
C ARG A 328 39.44 12.77 0.70
N LEU A 329 38.82 12.28 -0.36
CA LEU A 329 37.68 11.36 -0.30
C LEU A 329 38.17 9.94 0.05
N GLU A 330 37.61 9.36 1.11
CA GLU A 330 37.85 7.95 1.44
C GLU A 330 36.91 7.01 0.68
N PRO A 331 37.31 5.77 0.36
CA PRO A 331 38.64 5.17 0.58
C PRO A 331 39.66 5.51 -0.52
N CYS A 332 39.32 6.37 -1.50
CA CYS A 332 40.13 6.54 -2.71
C CYS A 332 41.37 7.44 -2.58
N GLY A 333 41.45 8.26 -1.53
CA GLY A 333 42.57 9.20 -1.30
C GLY A 333 42.64 10.37 -2.29
N HIS A 334 41.73 10.48 -3.25
CA HIS A 334 41.68 11.60 -4.19
C HIS A 334 41.21 12.89 -3.50
N GLN A 335 41.83 14.03 -3.81
CA GLN A 335 41.34 15.34 -3.37
C GLN A 335 39.91 15.57 -3.84
N CYS A 336 39.04 16.03 -2.94
CA CYS A 336 37.66 16.36 -3.24
C CYS A 336 37.59 17.57 -4.19
N GLN A 337 36.75 17.47 -5.22
CA GLN A 337 36.60 18.52 -6.25
C GLN A 337 35.47 19.51 -5.92
N ALA A 338 34.70 19.28 -4.85
CA ALA A 338 33.62 20.16 -4.42
C ALA A 338 34.14 21.43 -3.71
N LYS A 339 33.26 22.42 -3.58
CA LYS A 339 33.47 23.61 -2.73
C LYS A 339 33.49 23.24 -1.24
N CYS A 340 33.82 24.15 -0.34
CA CYS A 340 33.90 23.83 1.08
C CYS A 340 32.52 23.42 1.62
N HIS A 341 32.49 22.34 2.40
CA HIS A 341 31.28 21.73 2.95
C HIS A 341 31.55 21.05 4.29
N SER A 342 30.47 20.73 5.01
CA SER A 342 30.49 20.04 6.31
C SER A 342 31.13 18.65 6.24
N SER A 343 31.52 18.10 7.39
CA SER A 343 32.04 16.72 7.45
C SER A 343 30.99 15.70 7.03
N PHE A 344 29.72 15.92 7.39
CA PHE A 344 28.59 15.09 6.97
C PHE A 344 28.47 15.00 5.45
N MET A 345 28.41 16.15 4.76
CA MET A 345 28.36 16.21 3.28
C MET A 345 29.58 15.55 2.63
N HIS A 346 30.76 15.58 3.27
CA HIS A 346 32.00 15.02 2.70
C HIS A 346 31.90 13.52 2.39
N HIS A 347 31.21 12.76 3.25
CA HIS A 347 31.02 11.31 3.07
C HIS A 347 30.03 10.99 1.93
N GLY A 348 29.16 11.92 1.56
CA GLY A 348 28.22 11.78 0.44
C GLY A 348 28.84 12.06 -0.94
N PHE A 349 30.01 12.70 -1.01
CA PHE A 349 30.64 13.04 -2.29
C PHE A 349 31.39 11.84 -2.90
N ALA A 350 30.79 11.23 -3.93
CA ALA A 350 31.44 10.20 -4.74
C ALA A 350 32.62 10.78 -5.57
N CYS A 351 33.65 9.96 -5.81
CA CYS A 351 34.81 10.40 -6.59
C CYS A 351 34.58 10.30 -8.10
N CYS A 352 34.68 11.43 -8.81
CA CYS A 352 34.50 11.49 -10.27
C CYS A 352 35.76 11.12 -11.09
N LYS A 353 36.87 10.73 -10.46
CA LYS A 353 38.09 10.29 -11.18
C LYS A 353 37.97 8.83 -11.65
N PRO A 354 38.66 8.42 -12.73
CA PRO A 354 38.76 7.00 -13.10
C PRO A 354 39.35 6.17 -11.95
N CYS A 355 38.95 4.91 -11.85
CA CYS A 355 39.43 4.02 -10.80
C CYS A 355 40.91 3.65 -11.02
N PRO A 356 41.84 4.02 -10.11
CA PRO A 356 43.27 3.73 -10.27
C PRO A 356 43.63 2.27 -9.99
N ARG A 357 42.66 1.45 -9.56
CA ARG A 357 42.87 0.02 -9.30
C ARG A 357 43.03 -0.75 -10.61
N ILE A 358 44.24 -1.23 -10.86
CA ILE A 358 44.44 -2.46 -11.63
C ILE A 358 43.75 -3.59 -10.85
N ARG A 359 43.05 -4.48 -11.55
CA ARG A 359 42.30 -5.54 -10.89
C ARG A 359 43.29 -6.54 -10.31
N GLN A 360 43.23 -6.85 -9.01
CA GLN A 360 44.04 -7.93 -8.41
C GLN A 360 43.80 -9.30 -9.08
N THR A 361 42.73 -9.41 -9.87
CA THR A 361 42.33 -10.65 -10.53
C THR A 361 42.90 -10.86 -11.93
N CYS A 362 43.43 -9.80 -12.56
CA CYS A 362 44.02 -9.75 -13.90
C CYS A 362 44.60 -8.35 -14.17
N ASP A 363 45.67 -8.21 -14.95
CA ASP A 363 46.37 -6.91 -15.14
C ASP A 363 45.61 -5.83 -15.94
N HIS A 364 44.30 -6.00 -16.12
CA HIS A 364 43.42 -5.03 -16.73
C HIS A 364 43.04 -3.90 -15.75
N ALA A 365 43.21 -2.66 -16.20
CA ALA A 365 42.71 -1.47 -15.52
C ALA A 365 41.16 -1.49 -15.40
N CYS A 366 40.62 -0.89 -14.35
CA CYS A 366 39.17 -0.78 -14.18
C CYS A 366 38.60 0.43 -14.94
N PRO A 367 37.65 0.25 -15.89
CA PRO A 367 37.05 1.35 -16.64
C PRO A 367 35.99 2.15 -15.87
N LYS A 368 35.70 1.78 -14.61
CA LYS A 368 34.68 2.45 -13.79
C LYS A 368 35.25 3.68 -13.06
N LEU A 369 34.36 4.53 -12.56
CA LEU A 369 34.72 5.62 -11.65
C LEU A 369 35.19 5.11 -10.29
N CYS A 370 36.07 5.87 -9.66
CA CYS A 370 36.63 5.56 -8.35
C CYS A 370 35.53 5.61 -7.26
N GLY A 371 35.64 4.74 -6.25
CA GLY A 371 34.59 4.55 -5.24
C GLY A 371 33.49 3.56 -5.65
N THR A 372 33.27 3.30 -6.95
CA THR A 372 32.39 2.20 -7.37
C THR A 372 33.08 0.83 -7.26
N GLU A 373 32.32 -0.23 -6.98
CA GLU A 373 32.85 -1.59 -6.98
C GLU A 373 33.27 -2.03 -8.40
N CYS A 374 34.52 -2.47 -8.55
CA CYS A 374 35.06 -2.84 -9.86
C CYS A 374 34.35 -4.04 -10.50
N GLY A 375 33.74 -4.92 -9.70
CA GLY A 375 33.07 -6.14 -10.14
C GLY A 375 33.99 -7.09 -10.92
N LEU A 376 33.40 -8.00 -11.70
CA LEU A 376 34.14 -8.92 -12.57
C LEU A 376 34.77 -8.20 -13.79
N CYS A 377 35.78 -8.81 -14.40
CA CYS A 377 36.49 -8.27 -15.56
C CYS A 377 35.85 -8.74 -16.88
N MET A 378 35.27 -7.79 -17.62
CA MET A 378 34.54 -8.03 -18.88
C MET A 378 35.41 -7.78 -20.14
N VAL A 379 36.74 -7.72 -20.00
CA VAL A 379 37.65 -7.65 -21.16
C VAL A 379 37.57 -8.97 -21.91
N LYS A 380 37.38 -8.92 -23.23
CA LYS A 380 37.32 -10.10 -24.09
C LYS A 380 38.73 -10.59 -24.40
N ILE A 381 38.98 -11.87 -24.22
CA ILE A 381 40.20 -12.57 -24.62
C ILE A 381 39.80 -13.56 -25.72
N SER A 382 40.54 -13.56 -26.83
CA SER A 382 40.29 -14.44 -27.97
C SER A 382 41.12 -15.72 -27.89
N ASP A 383 40.67 -16.74 -28.62
CA ASP A 383 41.42 -17.96 -28.95
C ASP A 383 42.04 -18.71 -27.75
N VAL A 384 41.25 -18.84 -26.68
CA VAL A 384 41.64 -19.53 -25.45
C VAL A 384 41.51 -21.04 -25.63
N MET A 385 42.59 -21.78 -25.38
CA MET A 385 42.59 -23.25 -25.37
C MET A 385 41.97 -23.76 -24.05
N LEU A 386 40.92 -24.57 -24.15
CA LEU A 386 40.28 -25.23 -23.00
C LEU A 386 41.02 -26.53 -22.62
N PRO A 387 40.87 -27.04 -21.39
CA PRO A 387 41.52 -28.29 -20.95
C PRO A 387 41.23 -29.51 -21.83
N CYS A 388 40.12 -29.52 -22.56
CA CYS A 388 39.77 -30.55 -23.53
C CYS A 388 40.46 -30.42 -24.91
N GLY A 389 41.47 -29.55 -25.05
CA GLY A 389 42.25 -29.33 -26.28
C GLY A 389 41.57 -28.45 -27.35
N HIS A 390 40.34 -27.98 -27.12
CA HIS A 390 39.59 -27.19 -28.09
C HIS A 390 39.69 -25.68 -27.82
N VAL A 391 39.73 -24.87 -28.88
CA VAL A 391 39.86 -23.41 -28.80
C VAL A 391 38.48 -22.73 -28.75
N LYS A 392 38.27 -21.87 -27.73
CA LYS A 392 37.07 -21.02 -27.59
C LYS A 392 37.40 -19.58 -28.03
N LYS A 393 36.80 -19.15 -29.14
CA LYS A 393 37.11 -17.88 -29.84
C LYS A 393 36.96 -16.59 -29.02
N THR A 394 36.17 -16.60 -27.95
CA THR A 394 35.99 -15.43 -27.09
C THR A 394 35.55 -15.86 -25.69
N LEU A 395 36.29 -15.42 -24.68
CA LEU A 395 35.92 -15.52 -23.27
C LEU A 395 36.08 -14.16 -22.58
N MET A 396 35.34 -13.93 -21.50
CA MET A 396 35.57 -12.78 -20.63
C MET A 396 36.72 -13.09 -19.69
N CYS A 397 37.58 -12.10 -19.42
CA CYS A 397 38.80 -12.27 -18.63
C CYS A 397 38.56 -12.90 -17.24
N HIS A 398 37.41 -12.63 -16.59
CA HIS A 398 37.08 -13.28 -15.32
C HIS A 398 36.89 -14.81 -15.41
N GLN A 399 36.59 -15.34 -16.60
CA GLN A 399 36.38 -16.77 -16.86
C GLN A 399 37.70 -17.54 -17.02
N MET A 400 38.81 -16.86 -17.35
CA MET A 400 40.15 -17.49 -17.47
C MET A 400 40.66 -18.18 -16.20
N ARG A 401 40.02 -17.90 -15.06
CA ARG A 401 40.41 -18.38 -13.73
C ARG A 401 39.89 -19.77 -13.40
N ASP A 402 38.88 -20.20 -14.13
CA ASP A 402 38.21 -21.47 -13.99
C ASP A 402 37.81 -21.91 -15.40
N LEU A 403 38.81 -22.42 -16.13
CA LEU A 403 38.64 -22.97 -17.48
C LEU A 403 37.94 -24.34 -17.45
N GLU A 404 37.84 -24.98 -16.27
CA GLU A 404 37.24 -26.29 -16.08
C GLU A 404 35.70 -26.22 -16.05
N SER A 405 35.11 -25.18 -15.43
CA SER A 405 33.65 -24.98 -15.49
C SER A 405 33.14 -24.47 -16.85
N ILE A 406 34.04 -24.12 -17.78
CA ILE A 406 33.66 -23.63 -19.12
C ILE A 406 33.28 -24.80 -20.03
N LYS A 407 31.97 -24.94 -20.23
CA LYS A 407 31.40 -25.87 -21.22
C LYS A 407 31.96 -25.60 -22.62
N CYS A 408 32.56 -26.65 -23.20
CA CYS A 408 33.13 -26.64 -24.55
C CYS A 408 32.09 -27.06 -25.59
N ASP A 409 31.68 -26.12 -26.43
CA ASP A 409 30.63 -26.30 -27.45
C ASP A 409 31.10 -27.06 -28.71
N PHE A 410 32.40 -27.37 -28.79
CA PHE A 410 32.99 -28.09 -29.92
C PHE A 410 32.37 -29.49 -30.06
N LYS A 411 31.96 -29.85 -31.28
CA LYS A 411 31.25 -31.10 -31.55
C LYS A 411 32.23 -32.24 -31.77
N VAL A 412 32.15 -33.26 -30.91
CA VAL A 412 32.95 -34.49 -30.98
C VAL A 412 32.01 -35.69 -31.07
N ASP A 413 32.44 -36.73 -31.76
CA ASP A 413 31.72 -37.99 -31.85
C ASP A 413 32.08 -38.85 -30.64
N LYS A 414 31.09 -39.25 -29.83
CA LYS A 414 31.28 -40.12 -28.66
C LYS A 414 30.46 -41.40 -28.79
N ILE A 415 30.99 -42.51 -28.28
CA ILE A 415 30.35 -43.82 -28.32
C ILE A 415 29.65 -44.07 -26.97
N VAL A 416 28.37 -44.44 -26.99
CA VAL A 416 27.63 -44.85 -25.80
C VAL A 416 28.10 -46.24 -25.37
N SER A 417 28.72 -46.35 -24.20
CA SER A 417 29.40 -47.58 -23.74
C SER A 417 28.50 -48.80 -23.57
N GLU A 418 27.20 -48.62 -23.29
CA GLU A 418 26.26 -49.73 -23.07
C GLU A 418 25.56 -50.24 -24.33
N CYS A 419 25.48 -49.44 -25.40
CA CYS A 419 24.72 -49.78 -26.61
C CYS A 419 25.45 -49.55 -27.94
N GLY A 420 26.70 -49.08 -27.92
CA GLY A 420 27.58 -48.95 -29.09
C GLY A 420 27.23 -47.83 -30.08
N HIS A 421 26.19 -47.03 -29.83
CA HIS A 421 25.79 -45.95 -30.73
C HIS A 421 26.79 -44.78 -30.72
N VAL A 422 27.06 -44.21 -31.89
CA VAL A 422 27.88 -43.00 -32.06
C VAL A 422 26.98 -41.77 -32.03
N LEU A 423 27.20 -40.84 -31.09
CA LEU A 423 26.46 -39.60 -30.94
C LEU A 423 27.39 -38.38 -31.08
N ARG A 424 27.02 -37.44 -31.95
CA ARG A 424 27.78 -36.21 -32.21
C ARG A 424 27.38 -35.08 -31.24
N LEU A 425 28.05 -35.04 -30.09
CA LEU A 425 27.68 -34.20 -28.95
C LEU A 425 28.71 -33.09 -28.70
N ALA A 426 28.35 -32.11 -27.86
CA ALA A 426 29.33 -31.11 -27.42
C ALA A 426 30.34 -31.76 -26.46
N CYS A 427 31.60 -31.35 -26.54
CA CYS A 427 32.72 -32.00 -25.84
C CYS A 427 32.49 -32.16 -24.32
N PHE A 428 31.84 -31.19 -23.67
CA PHE A 428 31.53 -31.23 -22.23
C PHE A 428 30.45 -32.24 -21.82
N ILE A 429 29.66 -32.78 -22.77
CA ILE A 429 28.56 -33.70 -22.47
C ILE A 429 29.15 -35.09 -22.27
N ASP A 430 29.13 -35.60 -21.04
CA ASP A 430 29.56 -36.96 -20.75
C ASP A 430 28.52 -37.99 -21.19
N VAL A 431 28.93 -39.24 -21.38
CA VAL A 431 28.10 -40.33 -21.91
C VAL A 431 27.91 -41.47 -20.91
N THR A 432 28.33 -41.24 -19.65
CA THR A 432 28.20 -42.15 -18.51
C THR A 432 26.80 -42.06 -17.90
N PHE A 433 26.27 -43.20 -17.45
CA PHE A 433 24.87 -43.36 -17.05
C PHE A 433 24.57 -42.94 -15.59
N ASP A 434 25.16 -41.84 -15.11
CA ASP A 434 24.97 -41.32 -13.75
C ASP A 434 24.21 -39.97 -13.72
N ALA A 435 22.97 -40.03 -13.24
CA ALA A 435 22.11 -38.89 -12.84
C ALA A 435 21.49 -38.02 -13.97
N PRO A 436 20.46 -37.17 -13.69
CA PRO A 436 19.14 -37.30 -14.31
C PRO A 436 18.91 -36.57 -15.65
N THR A 437 19.95 -36.21 -16.41
CA THR A 437 19.81 -35.51 -17.70
C THR A 437 20.11 -36.44 -18.87
N GLN A 438 19.08 -37.11 -19.40
CA GLN A 438 19.18 -38.10 -20.46
C GLN A 438 19.71 -37.52 -21.79
N PRO A 439 20.68 -38.19 -22.46
CA PRO A 439 20.73 -38.26 -23.91
C PRO A 439 19.71 -39.31 -24.38
N VAL A 440 18.81 -38.92 -25.30
CA VAL A 440 17.79 -39.82 -25.88
C VAL A 440 18.33 -40.39 -27.20
N CYS A 441 18.38 -41.72 -27.34
CA CYS A 441 18.61 -42.35 -28.65
C CYS A 441 17.42 -42.06 -29.58
N PRO A 442 17.64 -41.81 -30.89
CA PRO A 442 16.56 -41.59 -31.83
C PRO A 442 15.68 -42.86 -31.95
N PRO A 443 14.34 -42.73 -32.00
CA PRO A 443 13.44 -43.87 -32.03
C PRO A 443 13.49 -44.59 -33.39
N ALA A 444 13.37 -45.92 -33.35
CA ALA A 444 13.09 -46.72 -34.54
C ALA A 444 11.63 -46.53 -35.00
N GLU A 445 11.41 -46.62 -36.31
CA GLU A 445 10.17 -46.22 -36.97
C GLU A 445 8.99 -47.21 -36.81
N TRP A 446 7.82 -46.63 -36.50
CA TRP A 446 6.45 -47.07 -36.83
C TRP A 446 6.04 -48.56 -36.74
N HIS A 447 5.26 -48.92 -35.70
CA HIS A 447 4.17 -49.91 -35.82
C HIS A 447 2.96 -49.54 -34.93
N VAL A 448 1.75 -49.64 -35.47
CA VAL A 448 0.47 -49.39 -34.77
C VAL A 448 -0.47 -50.57 -35.03
N HIS A 449 -1.05 -51.15 -33.97
CA HIS A 449 -2.14 -52.12 -34.07
C HIS A 449 -3.26 -51.85 -33.06
N HIS A 450 -4.51 -51.99 -33.52
CA HIS A 450 -5.73 -51.82 -32.72
C HIS A 450 -6.11 -53.11 -31.98
N VAL A 451 -6.64 -52.99 -30.75
CA VAL A 451 -7.48 -54.01 -30.10
C VAL A 451 -8.67 -53.30 -29.43
N SER A 452 -9.85 -53.94 -29.43
CA SER A 452 -11.15 -53.34 -29.12
C SER A 452 -11.61 -53.50 -27.66
N LYS A 453 -12.78 -52.95 -27.33
CA LYS A 453 -13.42 -53.02 -26.01
C LYS A 453 -13.83 -54.46 -25.67
N ASN A 454 -13.73 -54.81 -24.38
CA ASN A 454 -14.22 -56.02 -23.72
C ASN A 454 -13.43 -57.32 -23.98
N ALA A 455 -12.29 -57.46 -23.31
CA ALA A 455 -11.73 -58.75 -22.92
C ALA A 455 -10.93 -58.63 -21.61
N LEU A 456 -11.11 -59.57 -20.67
CA LEU A 456 -10.04 -59.91 -19.74
C LEU A 456 -9.04 -60.77 -20.51
N GLY A 457 -7.81 -60.30 -20.67
CA GLY A 457 -6.77 -61.05 -21.39
C GLY A 457 -5.40 -60.42 -21.22
N SER A 458 -4.40 -61.25 -20.98
CA SER A 458 -2.99 -60.86 -20.92
C SER A 458 -2.33 -60.97 -22.30
N VAL A 459 -1.34 -60.11 -22.58
CA VAL A 459 -0.50 -60.18 -23.78
C VAL A 459 0.97 -60.23 -23.35
N PRO A 460 1.76 -61.24 -23.75
CA PRO A 460 3.18 -61.30 -23.43
C PRO A 460 4.02 -60.52 -24.44
N ILE A 461 5.01 -59.77 -23.94
CA ILE A 461 6.06 -59.14 -24.76
C ILE A 461 7.37 -59.90 -24.53
N LYS A 462 8.08 -60.26 -25.60
CA LYS A 462 9.44 -60.82 -25.54
C LYS A 462 10.45 -59.82 -26.13
N ALA A 463 11.39 -59.36 -25.32
CA ALA A 463 12.58 -58.63 -25.75
C ALA A 463 13.75 -58.91 -24.79
N PRO A 464 15.03 -58.62 -25.16
CA PRO A 464 16.17 -58.84 -24.28
C PRO A 464 16.18 -57.89 -23.07
N ALA A 465 16.55 -58.42 -21.90
CA ALA A 465 16.41 -57.73 -20.61
C ALA A 465 17.04 -56.32 -20.49
N PRO A 466 18.24 -56.01 -21.05
CA PRO A 466 18.86 -54.70 -20.85
C PRO A 466 18.06 -53.55 -21.45
N CYS A 467 17.48 -53.75 -22.64
CA CYS A 467 16.70 -52.70 -23.33
C CYS A 467 15.32 -52.50 -22.68
N LEU A 468 14.72 -53.56 -22.14
CA LEU A 468 13.44 -53.48 -21.40
C LEU A 468 13.55 -52.69 -20.09
N ALA A 469 14.72 -52.63 -19.45
CA ALA A 469 14.93 -51.84 -18.24
C ALA A 469 15.01 -50.33 -18.53
N GLN A 470 15.55 -49.94 -19.70
CA GLN A 470 15.62 -48.53 -20.12
C GLN A 470 14.31 -48.03 -20.76
N HIS A 471 13.49 -48.94 -21.32
CA HIS A 471 12.07 -48.67 -21.52
C HIS A 471 11.34 -48.61 -20.18
N ARG A 472 11.37 -47.42 -19.56
CA ARG A 472 10.22 -46.99 -18.77
C ARG A 472 8.97 -47.22 -19.63
N VAL A 473 8.06 -48.07 -19.18
CA VAL A 473 6.67 -48.07 -19.63
C VAL A 473 5.98 -46.85 -18.99
N THR A 474 6.49 -45.66 -19.32
CA THR A 474 5.89 -44.37 -18.95
C THR A 474 4.67 -44.05 -19.80
N ASP A 475 4.60 -44.62 -21.02
CA ASP A 475 3.45 -44.49 -21.90
C ASP A 475 2.43 -45.62 -21.71
N PHE A 476 1.92 -45.76 -20.49
CA PHE A 476 0.46 -45.88 -20.39
C PHE A 476 -0.12 -44.47 -20.59
N ARG A 477 -0.24 -44.10 -21.87
CA ARG A 477 -0.96 -42.90 -22.28
C ARG A 477 -2.44 -43.11 -22.02
N VAL A 478 -2.88 -42.85 -20.78
CA VAL A 478 -4.28 -42.54 -20.53
C VAL A 478 -4.57 -41.26 -21.30
N MET A 479 -5.38 -41.35 -22.35
CA MET A 479 -5.90 -40.17 -23.04
C MET A 479 -6.98 -39.51 -22.16
N SER A 480 -6.53 -38.76 -21.15
CA SER A 480 -7.37 -37.86 -20.35
C SER A 480 -6.54 -36.73 -19.77
N ASP A 481 -6.86 -35.49 -20.14
CA ASP A 481 -6.21 -34.30 -19.58
C ASP A 481 -6.75 -34.00 -18.17
N ALA A 482 -5.94 -34.29 -17.15
CA ALA A 482 -6.22 -33.89 -15.76
C ALA A 482 -4.90 -33.54 -15.03
N PRO A 483 -4.80 -32.37 -14.37
CA PRO A 483 -3.65 -32.02 -13.54
C PRO A 483 -3.77 -32.57 -12.11
N GLU A 484 -2.64 -32.65 -11.41
CA GLU A 484 -2.52 -32.90 -9.95
C GLU A 484 -2.84 -34.33 -9.46
N PHE A 485 -1.98 -35.29 -9.82
CA PHE A 485 -1.69 -36.46 -8.98
C PHE A 485 -0.19 -36.58 -8.71
N SER A 486 0.19 -36.78 -7.45
CA SER A 486 1.56 -37.06 -7.05
C SER A 486 1.87 -38.56 -7.17
N THR A 487 2.66 -38.95 -8.16
CA THR A 487 3.15 -40.32 -8.30
C THR A 487 4.13 -40.66 -7.18
N VAL A 488 3.75 -41.55 -6.26
CA VAL A 488 4.70 -42.14 -5.30
C VAL A 488 5.51 -43.21 -6.03
N VAL A 489 6.72 -42.84 -6.47
CA VAL A 489 7.68 -43.80 -7.02
C VAL A 489 8.30 -44.57 -5.88
N ILE A 490 7.88 -45.83 -5.68
CA ILE A 490 8.60 -46.75 -4.80
C ILE A 490 9.80 -47.29 -5.57
N SER A 491 10.99 -46.78 -5.26
CA SER A 491 12.24 -47.44 -5.61
C SER A 491 12.43 -48.65 -4.70
N ALA A 492 12.53 -49.85 -5.28
CA ALA A 492 12.89 -51.08 -4.58
C ALA A 492 14.14 -51.66 -5.27
N PRO A 493 15.34 -51.59 -4.66
CA PRO A 493 16.58 -51.98 -5.34
C PRO A 493 16.79 -53.49 -5.53
N ALA A 494 15.93 -54.34 -4.97
CA ALA A 494 16.21 -55.77 -4.87
C ALA A 494 14.95 -56.66 -4.79
N PHE A 495 14.34 -56.97 -5.93
CA PHE A 495 13.46 -58.14 -6.08
C PHE A 495 13.62 -58.79 -7.45
N ALA A 496 14.55 -59.74 -7.55
CA ALA A 496 14.49 -60.75 -8.60
C ALA A 496 13.29 -61.68 -8.33
N GLU A 497 12.52 -61.98 -9.38
CA GLU A 497 11.49 -63.03 -9.45
C GLU A 497 10.50 -63.11 -8.26
N LYS A 498 9.45 -62.27 -8.28
CA LYS A 498 8.13 -62.55 -7.67
C LYS A 498 7.03 -61.64 -8.19
N THR A 499 5.82 -62.19 -8.31
CA THR A 499 4.59 -61.44 -8.56
C THR A 499 4.05 -60.83 -7.26
N VAL A 500 3.61 -59.57 -7.33
CA VAL A 500 3.03 -58.83 -6.20
C VAL A 500 1.57 -58.47 -6.53
N GLN A 501 0.64 -58.78 -5.63
CA GLN A 501 -0.73 -58.26 -5.68
C GLN A 501 -0.92 -57.20 -4.61
N VAL A 502 -1.38 -56.03 -5.03
CA VAL A 502 -1.74 -54.90 -4.15
C VAL A 502 -3.25 -54.72 -4.23
N VAL A 503 -3.93 -54.72 -3.09
CA VAL A 503 -5.37 -54.46 -3.01
C VAL A 503 -5.60 -53.22 -2.16
N CYS A 504 -6.19 -52.20 -2.77
CA CYS A 504 -6.58 -50.96 -2.10
C CYS A 504 -8.09 -50.97 -1.87
N VAL A 505 -8.52 -50.86 -0.61
CA VAL A 505 -9.93 -50.70 -0.26
C VAL A 505 -10.11 -49.35 0.43
N LYS A 506 -10.94 -48.48 -0.14
CA LYS A 506 -11.31 -47.19 0.46
C LYS A 506 -12.48 -47.41 1.41
N ASN A 507 -12.34 -47.01 2.68
CA ASN A 507 -13.47 -46.99 3.61
C ASN A 507 -14.40 -45.83 3.22
N ALA A 508 -15.67 -46.17 2.92
CA ALA A 508 -16.63 -45.23 2.34
C ALA A 508 -17.08 -44.12 3.30
N VAL A 509 -16.93 -44.28 4.63
CA VAL A 509 -17.42 -43.32 5.63
C VAL A 509 -16.33 -42.36 6.11
N THR A 510 -15.07 -42.82 6.23
CA THR A 510 -13.95 -42.00 6.75
C THR A 510 -12.98 -41.51 5.68
N SER A 511 -13.17 -41.92 4.41
CA SER A 511 -12.28 -41.66 3.28
C SER A 511 -10.81 -42.06 3.44
N GLN A 512 -10.45 -42.85 4.46
CA GLN A 512 -9.13 -43.49 4.56
C GLN A 512 -9.02 -44.65 3.56
N MET A 513 -7.86 -44.73 2.89
CA MET A 513 -7.43 -45.89 2.11
C MET A 513 -6.72 -46.89 3.03
N LEU A 514 -7.14 -48.16 3.00
CA LEU A 514 -6.31 -49.27 3.47
C LEU A 514 -5.70 -49.97 2.26
N VAL A 515 -4.38 -50.01 2.23
CA VAL A 515 -3.59 -50.77 1.25
C VAL A 515 -3.12 -52.03 1.94
N SER A 516 -3.49 -53.20 1.42
CA SER A 516 -2.86 -54.47 1.79
C SER A 516 -2.00 -54.99 0.65
N ILE A 517 -0.82 -55.49 0.99
CA ILE A 517 0.08 -56.18 0.07
C ILE A 517 -0.03 -57.66 0.40
N SER A 518 -0.45 -58.44 -0.58
CA SER A 518 -0.55 -59.90 -0.49
C SER A 518 0.61 -60.53 -1.26
N LEU A 519 1.45 -61.26 -0.54
CA LEU A 519 2.41 -62.20 -1.13
C LEU A 519 1.81 -63.60 -0.95
N ASN A 520 1.34 -64.19 -2.05
CA ASN A 520 0.74 -65.53 -2.09
C ASN A 520 -0.38 -65.79 -1.06
N GLY A 521 -1.26 -64.80 -0.82
CA GLY A 521 -2.58 -65.03 -0.22
C GLY A 521 -2.73 -64.89 1.29
N ASN A 522 -1.70 -64.43 2.02
CA ASN A 522 -1.79 -64.19 3.48
C ASN A 522 -1.49 -62.72 3.85
N PRO A 523 -2.32 -62.06 4.70
CA PRO A 523 -2.11 -60.68 5.13
C PRO A 523 -1.24 -60.55 6.40
N ILE A 524 -0.44 -59.48 6.50
CA ILE A 524 0.41 -59.16 7.66
C ILE A 524 0.08 -57.74 8.17
N LEU A 525 -0.20 -57.60 9.47
CA LEU A 525 -0.44 -56.33 10.16
C LEU A 525 0.10 -56.38 11.60
N LYS A 526 0.84 -55.35 12.07
CA LYS A 526 1.06 -55.07 13.50
C LYS A 526 1.59 -53.64 13.80
N SER A 527 0.85 -52.94 14.67
CA SER A 527 1.25 -51.92 15.68
C SER A 527 2.10 -50.66 15.35
N THR A 528 1.40 -49.52 15.45
CA THR A 528 1.75 -48.19 16.02
C THR A 528 3.03 -48.00 16.88
N TRP A 529 3.67 -46.81 16.80
CA TRP A 529 4.51 -46.19 17.86
C TRP A 529 4.48 -44.64 17.86
N THR A 530 5.08 -44.03 18.87
CA THR A 530 4.67 -42.73 19.47
C THR A 530 5.78 -41.65 19.57
N ARG A 531 5.34 -40.42 19.88
CA ARG A 531 6.07 -39.17 20.23
C ARG A 531 7.35 -39.32 21.10
N VAL A 532 8.37 -38.49 20.83
CA VAL A 532 9.57 -38.28 21.68
C VAL A 532 9.84 -36.76 21.87
N GLN A 533 10.39 -36.38 23.03
CA GLN A 533 10.74 -35.00 23.43
C GLN A 533 12.15 -34.59 22.95
N LEU A 534 12.42 -33.27 22.94
CA LEU A 534 13.77 -32.73 23.09
C LEU A 534 13.79 -31.65 24.17
N SER A 535 14.89 -31.60 24.93
CA SER A 535 15.14 -30.78 26.11
C SER A 535 16.10 -29.59 25.82
N SER A 536 16.36 -28.78 26.84
CA SER A 536 16.93 -27.42 26.78
C SER A 536 18.45 -27.30 27.00
N SER A 537 19.09 -26.33 26.32
CA SER A 537 20.27 -25.50 26.70
C SER A 537 20.85 -24.83 25.42
N ASP A 538 21.67 -23.77 25.38
CA ASP A 538 21.81 -22.50 26.16
C ASP A 538 22.67 -21.52 25.26
N ALA A 539 22.97 -20.24 25.52
CA ALA A 539 22.84 -19.39 26.71
C ALA A 539 22.64 -17.87 26.38
N VAL A 540 22.14 -17.11 27.36
CA VAL A 540 22.45 -15.71 27.73
C VAL A 540 22.86 -14.67 26.65
N THR A 541 22.06 -13.61 26.50
CA THR A 541 22.55 -12.21 26.69
C THR A 541 21.40 -11.25 27.02
N SER A 542 21.73 -10.15 27.71
CA SER A 542 20.79 -9.37 28.52
C SER A 542 20.07 -8.23 27.80
N LEU A 543 18.74 -8.16 27.93
CA LEU A 543 17.98 -6.92 27.86
C LEU A 543 17.13 -6.76 29.14
N ARG A 544 17.54 -5.86 30.03
CA ARG A 544 16.77 -5.50 31.23
C ARG A 544 15.62 -4.58 30.84
N PRO A 545 14.38 -4.79 31.31
CA PRO A 545 13.34 -3.77 31.23
C PRO A 545 13.77 -2.53 32.01
N ILE A 546 13.51 -1.34 31.45
CA ILE A 546 13.84 -0.06 32.07
C ILE A 546 13.10 0.06 33.41
N ARG A 547 13.85 0.08 34.52
CA ARG A 547 13.31 0.33 35.86
C ARG A 547 13.00 1.82 36.04
N GLN A 548 11.85 2.26 35.51
CA GLN A 548 11.25 3.53 35.92
C GLN A 548 10.63 3.39 37.32
N PHE A 549 11.42 3.70 38.34
CA PHE A 549 10.89 4.08 39.65
C PHE A 549 10.32 5.50 39.56
N VAL A 550 9.03 5.66 39.89
CA VAL A 550 8.40 6.80 40.59
C VAL A 550 6.87 6.57 40.60
N THR A 551 6.29 6.44 41.80
CA THR A 551 4.85 6.38 42.14
C THR A 551 3.91 5.44 41.33
N LYS A 552 3.41 4.37 41.99
CA LYS A 552 2.53 3.32 41.41
C LYS A 552 1.19 3.81 40.82
N ARG A 553 0.66 4.98 41.23
CA ARG A 553 -0.67 5.48 40.80
C ARG A 553 -0.60 6.30 39.50
N TYR A 554 0.43 7.14 39.35
CA TYR A 554 0.57 8.06 38.21
C TYR A 554 0.82 7.29 36.89
N ASN A 555 1.71 6.30 36.92
CA ASN A 555 2.01 5.46 35.75
C ASN A 555 0.81 4.61 35.27
N ARG A 556 -0.16 4.27 36.14
CA ARG A 556 -1.39 3.58 35.71
C ARG A 556 -2.29 4.50 34.88
N VAL A 557 -2.46 5.75 35.33
CA VAL A 557 -3.27 6.76 34.63
C VAL A 557 -2.59 7.19 33.33
N ILE A 558 -1.27 7.40 33.34
CA ILE A 558 -0.50 7.73 32.11
C ILE A 558 -0.54 6.56 31.13
N ASN A 559 -0.26 5.33 31.54
CA ASN A 559 -0.31 4.19 30.62
C ASN A 559 -1.73 4.00 30.07
N ARG A 560 -2.79 4.19 30.87
CA ARG A 560 -4.17 4.19 30.37
C ARG A 560 -4.42 5.31 29.36
N ALA A 561 -4.04 6.55 29.66
CA ALA A 561 -4.21 7.67 28.75
C ALA A 561 -3.45 7.47 27.43
N VAL A 562 -2.22 6.94 27.49
CA VAL A 562 -1.43 6.57 26.31
C VAL A 562 -2.10 5.44 25.53
N MET A 563 -2.64 4.39 26.18
CA MET A 563 -3.38 3.31 25.50
C MET A 563 -4.69 3.79 24.86
N ASP A 564 -5.48 4.59 25.58
CA ASP A 564 -6.73 5.16 25.05
C ASP A 564 -6.44 6.07 23.85
N GLU A 565 -5.36 6.87 23.91
CA GLU A 565 -4.94 7.77 22.85
C GLU A 565 -4.34 7.03 21.64
N THR A 566 -3.48 6.02 21.85
CA THR A 566 -2.95 5.21 20.74
C THR A 566 -4.03 4.38 20.07
N CYS A 567 -4.97 3.81 20.82
CA CYS A 567 -6.11 3.09 20.25
C CYS A 567 -7.04 4.01 19.46
N LYS A 568 -7.30 5.25 19.93
CA LYS A 568 -8.05 6.26 19.15
C LYS A 568 -7.34 6.59 17.84
N ARG A 569 -6.04 6.90 17.88
CA ARG A 569 -5.25 7.22 16.67
C ARG A 569 -5.25 6.08 15.67
N PHE A 570 -5.04 4.85 16.14
CA PHE A 570 -5.11 3.64 15.33
C PHE A 570 -6.49 3.48 14.65
N LEU A 571 -7.58 3.63 15.41
CA LEU A 571 -8.94 3.51 14.89
C LEU A 571 -9.32 4.62 13.91
N ILE A 572 -8.90 5.87 14.16
CA ILE A 572 -9.17 7.02 13.28
C ILE A 572 -8.37 6.89 11.98
N LYS A 573 -7.05 6.67 12.07
CA LYS A 573 -6.17 6.48 10.91
C LYS A 573 -6.62 5.29 10.06
N GLY A 574 -6.79 4.12 10.67
CA GLY A 574 -7.21 2.92 9.96
C GLY A 574 -8.60 3.01 9.33
N ARG A 575 -9.52 3.81 9.89
CA ARG A 575 -10.81 4.11 9.24
C ARG A 575 -10.64 5.04 8.05
N SER A 576 -9.87 6.12 8.19
CA SER A 576 -9.58 7.06 7.10
C SER A 576 -8.88 6.39 5.91
N ASP A 577 -7.89 5.53 6.19
CA ASP A 577 -7.18 4.74 5.17
C ASP A 577 -8.14 3.77 4.43
N LEU A 578 -9.11 3.17 5.14
CA LEU A 578 -10.14 2.32 4.53
C LEU A 578 -11.15 3.11 3.68
N GLU A 579 -11.61 4.26 4.17
CA GLU A 579 -12.52 5.15 3.43
C GLU A 579 -11.84 5.64 2.14
N ALA A 580 -10.57 6.03 2.19
CA ALA A 580 -9.79 6.41 1.01
C ALA A 580 -9.62 5.26 0.00
N LEU A 581 -9.43 4.02 0.47
CA LEU A 581 -9.36 2.84 -0.40
C LEU A 581 -10.72 2.48 -1.04
N ASP A 582 -11.82 2.57 -0.29
CA ASP A 582 -13.17 2.29 -0.82
C ASP A 582 -13.62 3.36 -1.82
N SER A 583 -13.35 4.65 -1.54
CA SER A 583 -13.57 5.74 -2.51
C SER A 583 -12.81 5.53 -3.82
N ARG A 584 -11.54 5.11 -3.75
CA ARG A 584 -10.74 4.78 -4.95
C ARG A 584 -11.26 3.55 -5.68
N LEU A 585 -11.78 2.55 -4.97
CA LEU A 585 -12.41 1.38 -5.56
C LEU A 585 -13.68 1.75 -6.35
N ASN A 586 -14.51 2.66 -5.82
CA ASN A 586 -15.71 3.14 -6.51
C ASN A 586 -15.32 3.87 -7.80
N VAL A 587 -14.38 4.82 -7.75
CA VAL A 587 -13.87 5.53 -8.95
C VAL A 587 -13.30 4.57 -10.01
N LEU A 588 -12.57 3.52 -9.60
CA LEU A 588 -12.08 2.50 -10.54
C LEU A 588 -13.19 1.63 -11.13
N THR A 589 -14.28 1.42 -10.39
CA THR A 589 -15.46 0.67 -10.84
C THR A 589 -16.23 1.47 -11.87
N ASP A 590 -16.49 2.75 -11.60
CA ASP A 590 -17.14 3.67 -12.54
C ASP A 590 -16.32 3.81 -13.84
N ALA A 591 -15.00 3.93 -13.71
CA ALA A 591 -14.08 3.97 -14.85
C ALA A 591 -13.92 2.63 -15.59
N LEU A 592 -14.41 1.51 -15.05
CA LEU A 592 -14.50 0.23 -15.74
C LEU A 592 -15.80 0.16 -16.55
N VAL A 593 -16.93 0.55 -15.94
CA VAL A 593 -18.24 0.64 -16.60
C VAL A 593 -18.24 1.66 -17.73
N ALA A 594 -17.64 2.84 -17.54
CA ALA A 594 -17.54 3.88 -18.58
C ALA A 594 -16.70 3.46 -19.80
N LYS A 595 -15.82 2.46 -19.67
CA LYS A 595 -15.06 1.90 -20.82
C LYS A 595 -15.88 0.95 -21.66
N ASP A 596 -16.96 0.40 -21.10
CA ASP A 596 -17.85 -0.53 -21.81
C ASP A 596 -18.76 0.22 -22.79
N THR A 597 -19.15 1.46 -22.48
CA THR A 597 -19.96 2.32 -23.37
C THR A 597 -19.20 2.86 -24.58
N THR A 598 -17.87 2.82 -24.59
CA THR A 598 -17.05 3.53 -25.61
C THR A 598 -16.32 2.62 -26.61
N ALA A 599 -16.29 1.31 -26.41
CA ALA A 599 -15.40 0.41 -27.16
C ALA A 599 -16.13 -0.79 -27.79
N ARG A 600 -16.10 -0.87 -29.13
CA ARG A 600 -16.37 -2.14 -29.84
C ARG A 600 -15.27 -3.15 -29.45
N LEU A 601 -15.68 -4.21 -28.77
CA LEU A 601 -14.83 -5.20 -28.08
C LEU A 601 -14.03 -6.27 -28.89
N PRO A 602 -14.10 -6.42 -30.24
CA PRO A 602 -13.46 -7.58 -30.91
C PRO A 602 -11.94 -7.73 -30.80
N ASP A 603 -11.16 -6.64 -30.67
CA ASP A 603 -9.71 -6.65 -30.93
C ASP A 603 -8.84 -6.20 -29.73
N LEU A 604 -9.21 -6.54 -28.49
CA LEU A 604 -8.35 -6.27 -27.32
C LEU A 604 -7.18 -7.26 -27.22
N ALA A 605 -5.95 -6.77 -27.40
CA ALA A 605 -4.73 -7.55 -27.22
C ALA A 605 -4.51 -7.94 -25.74
N LYS A 606 -3.83 -9.06 -25.51
CA LYS A 606 -3.48 -9.60 -24.16
C LYS A 606 -2.79 -8.58 -23.25
N ALA A 607 -2.03 -7.64 -23.83
CA ALA A 607 -1.41 -6.53 -23.11
C ALA A 607 -2.41 -5.44 -22.66
N GLN A 608 -3.42 -5.12 -23.48
CA GLN A 608 -4.48 -4.17 -23.13
C GLN A 608 -5.39 -4.72 -22.02
N ILE A 609 -5.73 -6.02 -22.06
CA ILE A 609 -6.44 -6.71 -20.97
C ILE A 609 -5.63 -6.66 -19.66
N LYS A 610 -4.31 -6.89 -19.72
CA LYS A 610 -3.43 -6.74 -18.56
C LYS A 610 -3.48 -5.31 -18.00
N ASN A 611 -3.42 -4.30 -18.88
CA ASN A 611 -3.47 -2.88 -18.51
C ASN A 611 -4.86 -2.42 -17.99
N ARG A 612 -5.95 -3.09 -18.38
CA ARG A 612 -7.32 -2.82 -17.86
C ARG A 612 -7.42 -3.09 -16.35
N TYR A 613 -6.67 -4.05 -15.81
CA TYR A 613 -6.72 -4.45 -14.39
C TYR A 613 -5.52 -4.02 -13.54
N THR A 614 -4.52 -3.33 -14.07
CA THR A 614 -3.32 -2.92 -13.28
C THR A 614 -3.69 -2.07 -12.07
N ALA A 615 -4.65 -1.16 -12.21
CA ALA A 615 -5.13 -0.30 -11.12
C ALA A 615 -5.82 -1.10 -10.00
N PHE A 616 -6.69 -2.06 -10.36
CA PHE A 616 -7.31 -2.97 -9.39
C PHE A 616 -6.28 -3.85 -8.68
N VAL A 617 -5.32 -4.44 -9.40
CA VAL A 617 -4.24 -5.24 -8.81
C VAL A 617 -3.36 -4.42 -7.87
N ARG A 618 -3.12 -3.13 -8.19
CA ARG A 618 -2.42 -2.20 -7.30
C ARG A 618 -3.25 -1.91 -6.04
N LEU A 619 -4.54 -1.65 -6.16
CA LEU A 619 -5.43 -1.38 -5.03
C LEU A 619 -5.55 -2.60 -4.10
N SER A 620 -5.70 -3.83 -4.62
CA SER A 620 -5.68 -5.06 -3.81
C SER A 620 -4.35 -5.25 -3.06
N LYS A 621 -3.21 -4.89 -3.67
CA LYS A 621 -1.89 -4.93 -3.01
C LYS A 621 -1.79 -3.88 -1.90
N GLU A 622 -2.27 -2.67 -2.13
CA GLU A 622 -2.28 -1.60 -1.13
C GLU A 622 -3.18 -1.99 0.07
N ALA A 623 -4.37 -2.53 -0.18
CA ALA A 623 -5.25 -3.06 0.87
C ALA A 623 -4.62 -4.24 1.65
N THR A 624 -3.93 -5.16 0.96
CA THR A 624 -3.21 -6.27 1.61
C THR A 624 -2.03 -5.76 2.46
N SER A 625 -1.35 -4.70 2.03
CA SER A 625 -0.27 -4.06 2.80
C SER A 625 -0.80 -3.33 4.02
N LEU A 626 -1.94 -2.62 3.91
CA LEU A 626 -2.62 -1.99 5.04
C LEU A 626 -3.02 -3.02 6.08
N SER A 627 -3.66 -4.13 5.68
CA SER A 627 -3.99 -5.26 6.57
C SER A 627 -2.77 -5.71 7.38
N LYS A 628 -1.63 -5.98 6.71
CA LYS A 628 -0.40 -6.44 7.37
C LYS A 628 0.22 -5.39 8.29
N MET A 629 0.17 -4.11 7.93
CA MET A 629 0.68 -3.02 8.74
C MET A 629 -0.14 -2.89 10.04
N MET A 630 -1.46 -2.91 9.91
CA MET A 630 -2.39 -2.83 11.04
C MET A 630 -2.26 -4.06 11.96
N ASP A 631 -2.04 -5.26 11.41
CA ASP A 631 -1.79 -6.48 12.19
C ASP A 631 -0.48 -6.39 13.02
N ILE A 632 0.56 -5.71 12.50
CA ILE A 632 1.83 -5.51 13.21
C ILE A 632 1.72 -4.44 14.31
N GLU A 633 1.08 -3.30 14.01
CA GLU A 633 0.81 -2.24 15.00
C GLU A 633 -0.13 -2.75 16.12
N HIS A 634 -1.11 -3.59 15.76
CA HIS A 634 -1.94 -4.31 16.72
C HIS A 634 -1.11 -5.22 17.64
N GLN A 635 -0.15 -5.99 17.12
CA GLN A 635 0.68 -6.88 17.96
C GLN A 635 1.46 -6.13 19.05
N ALA A 636 1.94 -4.91 18.79
CA ALA A 636 2.60 -4.09 19.80
C ALA A 636 1.62 -3.70 20.93
N THR A 637 0.42 -3.25 20.56
CA THR A 637 -0.63 -2.86 21.50
C THR A 637 -1.17 -4.06 22.29
N LYS A 638 -1.33 -5.21 21.63
CA LYS A 638 -1.75 -6.49 22.22
C LYS A 638 -0.73 -7.01 23.23
N ARG A 639 0.57 -7.01 22.92
CA ARG A 639 1.63 -7.39 23.88
C ARG A 639 1.61 -6.53 25.15
N LEU A 640 1.26 -5.26 25.03
CA LEU A 640 1.13 -4.37 26.18
C LEU A 640 -0.16 -4.61 26.99
N LYS A 641 -1.30 -4.90 26.33
CA LYS A 641 -2.52 -5.40 26.98
C LYS A 641 -2.25 -6.72 27.72
N ASP A 642 -1.58 -7.67 27.07
CA ASP A 642 -1.22 -8.98 27.65
C ASP A 642 -0.26 -8.81 28.85
N ALA A 643 0.71 -7.90 28.78
CA ALA A 643 1.60 -7.59 29.90
C ALA A 643 0.88 -6.92 31.08
N ILE A 644 -0.15 -6.10 30.83
CA ILE A 644 -1.01 -5.51 31.87
C ILE A 644 -1.88 -6.61 32.50
N ALA A 645 -2.50 -7.47 31.69
CA ALA A 645 -3.34 -8.57 32.16
C ALA A 645 -2.55 -9.63 32.96
N LEU A 646 -1.34 -9.97 32.52
CA LEU A 646 -0.41 -10.85 33.25
C LEU A 646 -0.05 -10.25 34.62
N ARG A 647 0.18 -8.93 34.66
CA ARG A 647 0.48 -8.21 35.91
C ARG A 647 -0.73 -8.11 36.85
N GLN A 648 -1.96 -8.10 36.33
CA GLN A 648 -3.17 -8.17 37.13
C GLN A 648 -3.36 -9.57 37.76
N ARG A 649 -3.12 -10.63 36.99
CA ARG A 649 -3.16 -12.03 37.51
C ARG A 649 -2.12 -12.28 38.60
N LEU A 650 -0.93 -11.69 38.49
CA LEU A 650 0.12 -11.72 39.52
C LEU A 650 -0.21 -10.88 40.78
N SER A 651 -1.43 -10.34 40.89
CA SER A 651 -1.94 -9.64 42.08
C SER A 651 -3.26 -10.20 42.60
N ASP A 652 -3.69 -11.37 42.12
CA ASP A 652 -4.90 -12.05 42.61
C ASP A 652 -4.61 -13.04 43.78
N ASP A 653 -3.36 -13.21 44.21
CA ASP A 653 -2.97 -14.13 45.30
C ASP A 653 -3.13 -13.54 46.72
N ASP A 654 -3.38 -12.24 46.88
CA ASP A 654 -3.56 -11.58 48.19
C ASP A 654 -4.88 -10.76 48.28
N GLU A 655 -5.74 -11.20 49.20
CA GLU A 655 -6.94 -10.53 49.77
C GLU A 655 -8.21 -10.32 48.91
N ALA A 656 -9.35 -10.24 49.63
CA ALA A 656 -10.70 -10.31 49.10
C ALA A 656 -11.12 -9.04 48.33
N ILE A 657 -11.53 -9.24 47.08
CA ILE A 657 -11.83 -8.18 46.11
C ILE A 657 -13.25 -7.65 46.30
N SER A 658 -13.39 -6.35 46.53
CA SER A 658 -14.67 -5.65 46.65
C SER A 658 -15.54 -5.77 45.38
N ILE A 659 -16.87 -5.81 45.54
CA ILE A 659 -17.84 -5.78 44.43
C ILE A 659 -17.65 -4.53 43.55
N SER A 660 -17.18 -3.41 44.12
CA SER A 660 -16.82 -2.22 43.33
C SER A 660 -15.65 -2.47 42.37
N ASP A 661 -14.65 -3.23 42.82
CA ASP A 661 -13.46 -3.59 42.04
C ASP A 661 -13.81 -4.69 41.01
N GLN A 662 -14.76 -5.59 41.31
CA GLN A 662 -15.36 -6.48 40.31
C GLN A 662 -16.15 -5.74 39.22
N LEU A 663 -16.94 -4.72 39.60
CA LEU A 663 -17.62 -3.83 38.65
C LEU A 663 -16.63 -2.99 37.82
N GLU A 664 -15.50 -2.59 38.40
CA GLU A 664 -14.45 -1.89 37.68
C GLU A 664 -13.66 -2.84 36.75
N ARG A 665 -13.43 -4.10 37.15
CA ARG A 665 -12.92 -5.19 36.28
C ARG A 665 -13.87 -5.46 35.10
N LEU A 666 -15.19 -5.47 35.31
CA LEU A 666 -16.17 -5.59 34.21
C LEU A 666 -16.17 -4.36 33.28
N ARG A 667 -15.88 -3.16 33.81
CA ARG A 667 -15.70 -1.93 33.00
C ARG A 667 -14.36 -1.85 32.26
N ILE A 668 -13.41 -2.74 32.54
CA ILE A 668 -12.13 -2.85 31.80
C ILE A 668 -12.30 -3.65 30.49
N SER A 669 -13.45 -4.30 30.26
CA SER A 669 -13.84 -4.88 28.97
C SER A 669 -14.17 -3.79 27.94
N THR A 670 -13.16 -3.06 27.46
CA THR A 670 -13.26 -2.30 26.22
C THR A 670 -13.64 -3.26 25.09
N PRO A 671 -14.59 -2.92 24.19
CA PRO A 671 -14.94 -3.77 23.06
C PRO A 671 -13.67 -4.08 22.26
N THR A 672 -13.45 -5.34 21.93
CA THR A 672 -12.23 -5.82 21.26
C THR A 672 -12.01 -5.04 19.96
N PRO A 673 -11.01 -4.15 19.89
CA PRO A 673 -10.64 -3.54 18.63
C PRO A 673 -9.93 -4.60 17.75
N ASP A 674 -9.46 -4.17 16.59
CA ASP A 674 -8.39 -4.83 15.82
C ASP A 674 -8.78 -5.91 14.78
N ASN A 675 -10.03 -6.41 14.75
CA ASN A 675 -10.52 -7.17 13.57
C ASN A 675 -11.22 -6.28 12.52
N GLN A 676 -11.84 -5.16 12.92
CA GLN A 676 -12.65 -4.34 12.00
C GLN A 676 -11.83 -3.75 10.84
N ILE A 677 -10.60 -3.27 11.12
CA ILE A 677 -9.76 -2.63 10.12
C ILE A 677 -9.11 -3.68 9.20
N THR A 678 -8.50 -4.71 9.78
CA THR A 678 -7.88 -5.83 9.05
C THR A 678 -8.89 -6.55 8.14
N LEU A 679 -10.07 -6.91 8.65
CA LEU A 679 -11.11 -7.55 7.85
C LEU A 679 -11.78 -6.58 6.87
N GLY A 680 -11.85 -5.28 7.19
CA GLY A 680 -12.26 -4.23 6.25
C GLY A 680 -11.33 -4.09 5.05
N ALA A 681 -10.01 -4.12 5.27
CA ALA A 681 -9.03 -4.08 4.19
C ALA A 681 -9.12 -5.32 3.29
N ARG A 682 -9.33 -6.51 3.89
CA ARG A 682 -9.58 -7.75 3.14
C ARG A 682 -10.88 -7.70 2.34
N LEU A 683 -11.95 -7.11 2.88
CA LEU A 683 -13.21 -6.89 2.18
C LEU A 683 -13.01 -6.02 0.92
N ILE A 684 -12.26 -4.92 1.00
CA ILE A 684 -11.95 -4.07 -0.16
C ILE A 684 -11.21 -4.87 -1.24
N SER A 685 -10.22 -5.70 -0.85
CA SER A 685 -9.52 -6.57 -1.80
C SER A 685 -10.45 -7.60 -2.45
N ILE A 686 -11.41 -8.15 -1.70
CA ILE A 686 -12.43 -9.08 -2.21
C ILE A 686 -13.42 -8.38 -3.16
N LYS A 687 -13.92 -7.19 -2.83
CA LYS A 687 -14.75 -6.38 -3.74
C LYS A 687 -14.02 -6.15 -5.07
N ALA A 688 -12.75 -5.71 -5.02
CA ALA A 688 -11.91 -5.48 -6.20
C ALA A 688 -11.74 -6.76 -7.06
N GLY A 689 -11.53 -7.92 -6.42
CA GLY A 689 -11.49 -9.22 -7.09
C GLY A 689 -12.82 -9.58 -7.77
N GLY A 690 -13.95 -9.34 -7.10
CA GLY A 690 -15.29 -9.58 -7.62
C GLY A 690 -15.61 -8.75 -8.88
N PHE A 691 -15.27 -7.47 -8.90
CA PHE A 691 -15.43 -6.63 -10.09
C PHE A 691 -14.57 -7.13 -11.27
N VAL A 692 -13.31 -7.51 -11.01
CA VAL A 692 -12.42 -8.05 -12.03
C VAL A 692 -12.89 -9.42 -12.56
N LEU A 693 -13.47 -10.28 -11.72
CA LEU A 693 -14.06 -11.54 -12.16
C LEU A 693 -15.31 -11.31 -13.02
N ASN A 694 -16.22 -10.42 -12.60
CA ASN A 694 -17.40 -10.05 -13.36
C ASN A 694 -17.04 -9.52 -14.77
N ASP A 695 -16.04 -8.65 -14.87
CA ASP A 695 -15.54 -8.16 -16.17
C ASP A 695 -14.94 -9.28 -17.03
N LYS A 696 -14.16 -10.19 -16.44
CA LYS A 696 -13.58 -11.34 -17.17
C LYS A 696 -14.63 -12.31 -17.72
N PHE A 697 -15.66 -12.66 -16.93
CA PHE A 697 -16.74 -13.53 -17.42
C PHE A 697 -17.53 -12.88 -18.55
N ARG A 698 -17.77 -11.55 -18.48
CA ARG A 698 -18.37 -10.77 -19.58
C ARG A 698 -17.50 -10.80 -20.85
N LEU A 699 -16.20 -10.52 -20.71
CA LEU A 699 -15.26 -10.55 -21.84
C LEU A 699 -15.21 -11.92 -22.52
N LEU A 700 -15.18 -13.02 -21.76
CA LEU A 700 -15.20 -14.38 -22.31
C LEU A 700 -16.47 -14.70 -23.10
N ASN A 701 -17.63 -14.19 -22.69
CA ASN A 701 -18.87 -14.37 -23.43
C ASN A 701 -18.86 -13.60 -24.77
N SER A 702 -18.22 -12.41 -24.80
CA SER A 702 -18.17 -11.55 -25.99
C SER A 702 -17.15 -11.94 -27.06
N ASN A 703 -16.09 -12.69 -26.73
CA ASN A 703 -14.93 -12.84 -27.60
C ASN A 703 -14.72 -14.28 -28.12
N THR A 704 -14.91 -14.49 -29.42
CA THR A 704 -14.88 -15.82 -30.06
C THR A 704 -13.48 -16.33 -30.42
N LYS A 705 -12.47 -15.44 -30.50
CA LYS A 705 -11.11 -15.75 -31.02
C LYS A 705 -10.05 -16.07 -29.97
N ILE A 706 -10.36 -15.96 -28.69
CA ILE A 706 -9.40 -16.22 -27.61
C ILE A 706 -9.29 -17.74 -27.38
N GLU A 707 -8.09 -18.27 -27.10
CA GLU A 707 -7.86 -19.70 -26.76
C GLU A 707 -8.65 -20.12 -25.49
N LYS A 708 -9.92 -20.48 -25.68
CA LYS A 708 -10.88 -20.69 -24.59
C LYS A 708 -10.39 -21.69 -23.52
N PRO A 709 -9.89 -22.91 -23.84
CA PRO A 709 -9.66 -23.95 -22.82
C PRO A 709 -8.68 -23.55 -21.70
N ILE A 710 -7.54 -22.95 -22.05
CA ILE A 710 -6.47 -22.64 -21.08
C ILE A 710 -6.87 -21.45 -20.19
N LEU A 711 -7.65 -20.51 -20.72
CA LEU A 711 -8.14 -19.35 -19.96
C LEU A 711 -9.33 -19.71 -19.07
N ASP A 712 -10.21 -20.58 -19.54
CA ASP A 712 -11.34 -21.13 -18.80
C ASP A 712 -10.86 -21.93 -17.57
N ILE A 713 -9.96 -22.91 -17.75
CA ILE A 713 -9.34 -23.69 -16.65
C ILE A 713 -8.68 -22.77 -15.60
N ARG A 714 -7.97 -21.72 -16.04
CA ARG A 714 -7.35 -20.74 -15.13
C ARG A 714 -8.37 -19.86 -14.42
N LEU A 715 -9.44 -19.43 -15.09
CA LEU A 715 -10.49 -18.61 -14.48
C LEU A 715 -11.29 -19.42 -13.46
N ASN A 716 -11.57 -20.69 -13.74
CA ASN A 716 -12.28 -21.58 -12.82
C ASN A 716 -11.48 -21.81 -11.54
N ARG A 717 -10.17 -22.12 -11.66
CA ARG A 717 -9.28 -22.23 -10.49
C ARG A 717 -9.22 -20.93 -9.67
N LEU A 718 -9.11 -19.78 -10.34
CA LEU A 718 -9.10 -18.47 -9.67
C LEU A 718 -10.43 -18.14 -8.98
N THR A 719 -11.55 -18.54 -9.56
CA THR A 719 -12.89 -18.27 -9.01
C THR A 719 -13.19 -19.18 -7.81
N ILE A 720 -12.74 -20.44 -7.83
CA ILE A 720 -12.82 -21.35 -6.67
C ILE A 720 -12.04 -20.77 -5.48
N LEU A 721 -10.77 -20.42 -5.67
CA LEU A 721 -9.93 -19.82 -4.63
C LEU A 721 -10.51 -18.51 -4.09
N PHE A 722 -11.09 -17.68 -4.97
CA PHE A 722 -11.76 -16.45 -4.57
C PHE A 722 -13.00 -16.70 -3.68
N LEU A 723 -13.80 -17.72 -4.00
CA LEU A 723 -14.98 -18.08 -3.21
C LEU A 723 -14.57 -18.67 -1.84
N GLU A 724 -13.52 -19.48 -1.78
CA GLU A 724 -12.91 -19.95 -0.52
C GLU A 724 -12.40 -18.79 0.34
N ASP A 725 -11.69 -17.82 -0.24
CA ASP A 725 -11.23 -16.61 0.45
C ASP A 725 -12.39 -15.76 0.99
N CYS A 726 -13.49 -15.66 0.23
CA CYS A 726 -14.70 -14.98 0.66
C CYS A 726 -15.39 -15.70 1.83
N GLN A 727 -15.52 -17.03 1.76
CA GLN A 727 -16.08 -17.86 2.83
C GLN A 727 -15.26 -17.73 4.12
N ASN A 728 -13.93 -17.76 4.00
CA ASN A 728 -13.01 -17.53 5.12
C ASN A 728 -13.18 -16.13 5.75
N LEU A 729 -13.39 -15.08 4.94
CA LEU A 729 -13.69 -13.73 5.46
C LEU A 729 -15.03 -13.70 6.20
N ILE A 730 -16.09 -14.31 5.65
CA ILE A 730 -17.42 -14.37 6.26
C ILE A 730 -17.37 -15.03 7.64
N ILE A 731 -16.69 -16.18 7.76
CA ILE A 731 -16.55 -16.92 9.02
C ILE A 731 -15.79 -16.08 10.07
N GLN A 732 -14.69 -15.42 9.67
CA GLN A 732 -13.90 -14.59 10.58
C GLN A 732 -14.63 -13.31 11.01
N ALA A 733 -15.41 -12.70 10.10
CA ALA A 733 -16.23 -11.53 10.41
C ALA A 733 -17.43 -11.87 11.32
N LYS A 734 -18.04 -13.05 11.15
CA LYS A 734 -19.06 -13.60 12.08
C LYS A 734 -18.47 -13.80 13.48
N GLY A 735 -17.30 -14.45 13.58
CA GLY A 735 -16.60 -14.66 14.86
C GLY A 735 -16.14 -13.36 15.57
N GLY A 736 -16.10 -12.23 14.85
CA GLY A 736 -15.82 -10.90 15.39
C GLY A 736 -17.05 -10.00 15.58
N SER A 737 -18.27 -10.50 15.37
CA SER A 737 -19.53 -9.72 15.42
C SER A 737 -19.57 -8.51 14.47
N LEU A 738 -18.94 -8.61 13.29
CA LEU A 738 -18.81 -7.51 12.31
C LEU A 738 -19.87 -7.60 11.21
N SER A 739 -21.15 -7.49 11.60
CA SER A 739 -22.32 -7.76 10.76
C SER A 739 -22.32 -7.06 9.39
N ARG A 740 -21.90 -5.79 9.29
CA ARG A 740 -21.80 -5.07 8.00
C ARG A 740 -20.77 -5.65 7.02
N ILE A 741 -19.67 -6.20 7.54
CA ILE A 741 -18.64 -6.87 6.72
C ILE A 741 -19.18 -8.22 6.24
N VAL A 742 -19.87 -8.97 7.10
CA VAL A 742 -20.54 -10.24 6.76
C VAL A 742 -21.51 -10.03 5.60
N ILE A 743 -22.48 -9.11 5.75
CA ILE A 743 -23.50 -8.81 4.71
C ILE A 743 -22.83 -8.45 3.37
N THR A 744 -21.82 -7.57 3.39
CA THR A 744 -21.15 -7.13 2.16
C THR A 744 -20.34 -8.24 1.50
N ALA A 745 -19.69 -9.11 2.29
CA ALA A 745 -18.94 -10.26 1.78
C ALA A 745 -19.89 -11.33 1.20
N THR A 746 -21.02 -11.60 1.85
CA THR A 746 -22.09 -12.47 1.35
C THR A 746 -22.58 -12.02 -0.03
N LEU A 747 -22.87 -10.71 -0.21
CA LEU A 747 -23.32 -10.18 -1.50
C LEU A 747 -22.30 -10.41 -2.63
N VAL A 748 -21.01 -10.23 -2.35
CA VAL A 748 -19.94 -10.51 -3.33
C VAL A 748 -19.83 -12.01 -3.63
N PHE A 749 -19.90 -12.87 -2.61
CA PHE A 749 -19.87 -14.32 -2.74
C PHE A 749 -21.05 -14.84 -3.59
N ALA A 750 -22.28 -14.39 -3.29
CA ALA A 750 -23.49 -14.77 -4.02
C ALA A 750 -23.44 -14.31 -5.48
N LYS A 751 -23.03 -13.05 -5.74
CA LYS A 751 -22.94 -12.50 -7.09
C LYS A 751 -21.91 -13.24 -7.96
N VAL A 752 -20.73 -13.54 -7.43
CA VAL A 752 -19.70 -14.30 -8.16
C VAL A 752 -20.10 -15.77 -8.33
N SER A 753 -20.81 -16.37 -7.36
CA SER A 753 -21.31 -17.73 -7.47
C SER A 753 -22.37 -17.91 -8.56
N GLU A 754 -23.31 -16.96 -8.74
CA GLU A 754 -24.25 -17.03 -9.86
C GLU A 754 -23.58 -16.78 -11.21
N LEU A 755 -22.65 -15.82 -11.31
CA LEU A 755 -21.90 -15.58 -12.55
C LEU A 755 -21.13 -16.84 -12.98
N PHE A 756 -20.51 -17.53 -12.01
CA PHE A 756 -19.80 -18.79 -12.22
C PHE A 756 -20.75 -19.93 -12.64
N GLY A 757 -21.90 -20.06 -11.95
CA GLY A 757 -22.93 -21.03 -12.30
C GLY A 757 -23.55 -20.79 -13.69
N TRP A 758 -23.83 -19.54 -14.04
CA TRP A 758 -24.33 -19.12 -15.35
C TRP A 758 -23.33 -19.39 -16.47
N TYR A 759 -22.04 -19.13 -16.24
CA TYR A 759 -20.99 -19.43 -17.22
C TYR A 759 -20.95 -20.93 -17.54
N HIS A 760 -20.97 -21.80 -16.53
CA HIS A 760 -21.03 -23.26 -16.75
C HIS A 760 -22.35 -23.77 -17.32
N ARG A 761 -23.48 -23.06 -17.15
CA ARG A 761 -24.76 -23.37 -17.82
C ARG A 761 -24.71 -23.04 -19.31
N THR A 762 -24.05 -21.95 -19.69
CA THR A 762 -23.95 -21.48 -21.09
C THR A 762 -22.80 -22.14 -21.87
N HIS A 763 -21.74 -22.55 -21.16
CA HIS A 763 -20.54 -23.18 -21.71
C HIS A 763 -20.29 -24.55 -21.05
N PRO A 764 -21.13 -25.56 -21.33
CA PRO A 764 -20.88 -26.92 -20.83
C PRO A 764 -19.58 -27.49 -21.42
N PRO A 765 -18.78 -28.23 -20.64
CA PRO A 765 -17.56 -28.87 -21.16
C PRO A 765 -17.92 -29.90 -22.24
N PRO A 766 -17.08 -30.07 -23.28
CA PRO A 766 -17.38 -30.97 -24.39
C PRO A 766 -17.55 -32.42 -23.91
N THR A 767 -18.76 -32.94 -24.05
CA THR A 767 -19.12 -34.30 -23.65
C THR A 767 -18.55 -35.32 -24.65
N ASN A 768 -17.32 -35.77 -24.43
CA ASN A 768 -16.81 -36.97 -25.07
C ASN A 768 -17.73 -38.15 -24.68
N GLY A 769 -18.33 -38.80 -25.68
CA GLY A 769 -19.44 -39.77 -25.53
C GLY A 769 -19.09 -41.10 -24.84
N LYS A 770 -18.70 -41.04 -23.57
CA LYS A 770 -18.68 -42.16 -22.63
C LYS A 770 -19.36 -41.71 -21.33
N THR A 771 -20.30 -42.51 -20.86
CA THR A 771 -21.19 -42.21 -19.74
C THR A 771 -20.50 -42.35 -18.37
N ASP A 772 -19.65 -41.39 -18.00
CA ASP A 772 -19.11 -41.29 -16.63
C ASP A 772 -20.07 -40.52 -15.71
N GLN A 773 -21.16 -41.19 -15.31
CA GLN A 773 -22.17 -40.64 -14.40
C GLN A 773 -21.60 -40.15 -13.05
N LYS A 774 -20.44 -40.67 -12.61
CA LYS A 774 -19.73 -40.22 -11.40
C LYS A 774 -19.01 -38.87 -11.54
N GLY A 775 -18.59 -38.50 -12.74
CA GLY A 775 -17.94 -37.20 -13.00
C GLY A 775 -18.96 -36.06 -13.04
N GLN A 776 -20.15 -36.33 -13.58
CA GLN A 776 -21.25 -35.36 -13.58
C GLN A 776 -21.86 -35.18 -12.19
N SER A 777 -22.03 -36.24 -11.38
CA SER A 777 -22.61 -36.09 -10.03
C SER A 777 -21.76 -35.17 -9.15
N THR A 778 -20.44 -35.38 -9.10
CA THR A 778 -19.53 -34.58 -8.25
C THR A 778 -19.42 -33.10 -8.70
N ALA A 779 -19.56 -32.81 -10.00
CA ALA A 779 -19.63 -31.43 -10.51
C ALA A 779 -20.98 -30.76 -10.17
N LEU A 780 -22.10 -31.51 -10.25
CA LEU A 780 -23.42 -31.04 -9.83
C LEU A 780 -23.47 -30.83 -8.31
N GLU A 781 -22.99 -31.79 -7.53
CA GLU A 781 -22.87 -31.72 -6.07
C GLU A 781 -22.03 -30.51 -5.63
N SER A 782 -20.89 -30.23 -6.27
CA SER A 782 -20.07 -29.04 -5.95
C SER A 782 -20.77 -27.72 -6.32
N ARG A 783 -21.59 -27.70 -7.38
CA ARG A 783 -22.39 -26.54 -7.78
C ARG A 783 -23.56 -26.30 -6.83
N ASP A 784 -24.30 -27.36 -6.53
CA ASP A 784 -25.51 -27.30 -5.71
C ASP A 784 -25.14 -27.03 -4.24
N ASN A 785 -24.03 -27.58 -3.76
CA ASN A 785 -23.42 -27.20 -2.48
C ASN A 785 -23.13 -25.69 -2.41
N ARG A 786 -22.49 -25.09 -3.42
CA ARG A 786 -22.24 -23.63 -3.45
C ARG A 786 -23.52 -22.81 -3.50
N ARG A 787 -24.54 -23.24 -4.26
CA ARG A 787 -25.84 -22.55 -4.32
C ARG A 787 -26.56 -22.63 -2.97
N ASN A 788 -26.43 -23.74 -2.24
CA ASN A 788 -26.95 -23.91 -0.88
C ASN A 788 -26.18 -23.05 0.13
N THR A 789 -24.84 -23.06 0.12
CA THR A 789 -24.01 -22.17 0.97
C THR A 789 -24.33 -20.69 0.74
N ALA A 790 -24.58 -20.28 -0.51
CA ALA A 790 -25.01 -18.92 -0.83
C ALA A 790 -26.40 -18.61 -0.26
N ARG A 791 -27.37 -19.53 -0.36
CA ARG A 791 -28.70 -19.40 0.27
C ARG A 791 -28.61 -19.29 1.80
N GLU A 792 -27.79 -20.12 2.45
CA GLU A 792 -27.53 -20.06 3.89
C GLU A 792 -26.95 -18.70 4.30
N PHE A 793 -25.91 -18.23 3.61
CA PHE A 793 -25.29 -16.94 3.90
C PHE A 793 -26.21 -15.75 3.61
N LEU A 794 -27.10 -15.84 2.61
CA LEU A 794 -28.11 -14.80 2.32
C LEU A 794 -29.20 -14.76 3.41
N ALA A 795 -29.65 -15.92 3.90
CA ALA A 795 -30.58 -16.00 5.03
C ALA A 795 -29.96 -15.41 6.31
N ASP A 796 -28.71 -15.76 6.62
CA ASP A 796 -27.96 -15.14 7.73
C ASP A 796 -27.81 -13.63 7.54
N ALA A 797 -27.55 -13.16 6.32
CA ALA A 797 -27.41 -11.73 6.03
C ALA A 797 -28.72 -10.95 6.19
N LEU A 798 -29.88 -11.56 5.93
CA LEU A 798 -31.19 -10.96 6.23
C LEU A 798 -31.40 -10.80 7.73
N HIS A 799 -31.14 -11.84 8.53
CA HIS A 799 -31.23 -11.76 9.99
C HIS A 799 -30.30 -10.67 10.57
N LEU A 800 -29.07 -10.57 10.06
CA LEU A 800 -28.13 -9.50 10.44
C LEU A 800 -28.57 -8.10 9.97
N CYS A 801 -29.41 -7.99 8.93
CA CYS A 801 -30.03 -6.73 8.53
C CYS A 801 -31.19 -6.34 9.46
N ASP A 802 -31.97 -7.31 9.97
CA ASP A 802 -33.02 -7.06 10.96
C ASP A 802 -32.45 -6.57 12.31
N GLU A 803 -31.29 -7.10 12.74
CA GLU A 803 -30.56 -6.63 13.93
C GLU A 803 -29.96 -5.22 13.77
N LEU A 804 -29.61 -4.82 12.54
CA LEU A 804 -28.96 -3.55 12.22
C LEU A 804 -29.98 -2.53 11.68
N GLY A 805 -30.68 -1.83 12.57
CA GLY A 805 -31.73 -0.84 12.25
C GLY A 805 -31.34 0.42 11.44
N ASN A 806 -30.27 0.38 10.63
CA ASN A 806 -29.82 1.40 9.67
C ASN A 806 -29.19 0.73 8.42
N CYS A 807 -29.87 -0.26 7.83
CA CYS A 807 -29.35 -1.10 6.74
C CYS A 807 -30.27 -1.25 5.52
N GLU A 808 -31.30 -0.42 5.33
CA GLU A 808 -32.30 -0.54 4.25
C GLU A 808 -31.68 -0.75 2.85
N ALA A 809 -30.75 0.10 2.42
CA ALA A 809 -30.08 -0.01 1.11
C ALA A 809 -29.10 -1.21 0.97
N LEU A 810 -28.79 -1.93 2.07
CA LEU A 810 -28.11 -3.22 2.03
C LEU A 810 -29.13 -4.37 2.04
N ARG A 811 -30.20 -4.24 2.82
CA ARG A 811 -31.32 -5.18 2.88
C ARG A 811 -31.92 -5.40 1.49
N GLU A 812 -32.24 -4.31 0.79
CA GLU A 812 -32.78 -4.34 -0.58
C GLU A 812 -31.91 -5.19 -1.52
N LYS A 813 -30.58 -5.02 -1.46
CA LYS A 813 -29.62 -5.79 -2.28
C LYS A 813 -29.52 -7.25 -1.87
N VAL A 814 -29.68 -7.56 -0.58
CA VAL A 814 -29.74 -8.95 -0.10
C VAL A 814 -31.05 -9.60 -0.54
N GLU A 815 -32.16 -8.89 -0.48
CA GLU A 815 -33.48 -9.36 -0.96
C GLU A 815 -33.48 -9.58 -2.48
N GLU A 816 -32.93 -8.65 -3.27
CA GLU A 816 -32.72 -8.78 -4.72
C GLU A 816 -31.91 -10.04 -5.05
N MET A 817 -30.76 -10.25 -4.40
CA MET A 817 -29.97 -11.45 -4.60
C MET A 817 -30.70 -12.71 -4.12
N ASN A 818 -31.45 -12.65 -3.01
CA ASN A 818 -32.22 -13.79 -2.54
C ASN A 818 -33.35 -14.20 -3.51
N ARG A 819 -33.94 -13.25 -4.25
CA ARG A 819 -34.89 -13.55 -5.36
C ARG A 819 -34.21 -14.36 -6.46
N LEU A 820 -33.00 -14.00 -6.91
CA LEU A 820 -32.24 -14.76 -7.92
C LEU A 820 -31.86 -16.19 -7.47
N TYR A 821 -31.65 -16.37 -6.17
CA TYR A 821 -31.38 -17.68 -5.58
C TYR A 821 -32.64 -18.50 -5.32
N GLY A 822 -33.82 -17.87 -5.30
CA GLY A 822 -35.14 -18.47 -5.10
C GLY A 822 -35.55 -19.51 -6.15
N ASP A 823 -36.73 -20.07 -5.95
CA ASP A 823 -37.36 -20.98 -6.92
C ASP A 823 -38.01 -20.15 -8.03
N PRO A 824 -38.03 -20.63 -9.29
CA PRO A 824 -38.50 -19.84 -10.43
C PRO A 824 -39.97 -19.46 -10.28
N ARG A 825 -40.23 -18.16 -10.14
CA ARG A 825 -41.56 -17.56 -10.22
C ARG A 825 -41.73 -16.95 -11.61
N TYR A 826 -42.86 -17.23 -12.24
CA TYR A 826 -43.27 -16.54 -13.46
C TYR A 826 -43.91 -15.22 -13.05
N GLU A 827 -43.21 -14.12 -13.32
CA GLU A 827 -43.73 -12.75 -13.22
C GLU A 827 -43.93 -12.22 -14.64
N GLU A 828 -44.89 -11.31 -14.86
CA GLU A 828 -45.11 -10.72 -16.18
C GLU A 828 -43.91 -9.85 -16.57
N VAL A 829 -43.35 -10.08 -17.77
CA VAL A 829 -42.18 -9.36 -18.28
C VAL A 829 -42.49 -7.86 -18.33
N THR A 830 -41.70 -7.05 -17.64
CA THR A 830 -41.95 -5.61 -17.59
C THR A 830 -41.72 -4.96 -18.97
N PRO A 831 -42.35 -3.82 -19.27
CA PRO A 831 -42.13 -3.12 -20.55
C PRO A 831 -40.66 -2.78 -20.83
N GLU A 832 -39.88 -2.55 -19.78
CA GLU A 832 -38.44 -2.22 -19.84
C GLU A 832 -37.58 -3.46 -20.17
N GLU A 833 -37.91 -4.62 -19.59
CA GLU A 833 -37.30 -5.90 -19.95
C GLU A 833 -37.67 -6.31 -21.37
N LEU A 834 -38.93 -6.13 -21.78
CA LEU A 834 -39.40 -6.39 -23.14
C LEU A 834 -38.64 -5.53 -24.17
N ALA A 835 -38.47 -4.24 -23.87
CA ALA A 835 -37.67 -3.33 -24.70
C ALA A 835 -36.19 -3.75 -24.75
N SER A 836 -35.63 -4.21 -23.63
CA SER A 836 -34.25 -4.71 -23.56
C SER A 836 -34.04 -5.98 -24.40
N ILE A 837 -35.02 -6.89 -24.39
CA ILE A 837 -35.04 -8.08 -25.24
C ILE A 837 -35.09 -7.69 -26.73
N LYS A 838 -35.96 -6.74 -27.11
CA LYS A 838 -36.03 -6.23 -28.49
C LYS A 838 -34.70 -5.64 -28.95
N ILE A 839 -34.06 -4.80 -28.14
CA ILE A 839 -32.74 -4.20 -28.45
C ILE A 839 -31.68 -5.29 -28.64
N ALA A 840 -31.60 -6.28 -27.74
CA ALA A 840 -30.61 -7.35 -27.79
C ALA A 840 -30.74 -8.27 -29.02
N MET A 841 -31.92 -8.32 -29.65
CA MET A 841 -32.16 -9.12 -30.86
C MET A 841 -31.87 -8.37 -32.17
N VAL A 842 -31.96 -7.04 -32.17
CA VAL A 842 -31.60 -6.22 -33.32
C VAL A 842 -30.08 -6.09 -33.44
N ASP A 843 -29.37 -5.91 -32.32
CA ASP A 843 -27.94 -5.55 -32.32
C ASP A 843 -27.01 -6.76 -32.09
N GLY A 844 -26.85 -7.60 -33.13
CA GLY A 844 -25.96 -8.77 -33.07
C GLY A 844 -25.59 -9.35 -34.44
N ARG A 845 -24.43 -10.01 -34.55
CA ARG A 845 -23.92 -10.65 -35.79
C ARG A 845 -24.69 -11.90 -36.26
N GLY A 846 -25.85 -12.16 -35.66
CA GLY A 846 -26.86 -13.13 -36.07
C GLY A 846 -28.26 -12.72 -35.61
N GLY A 847 -28.48 -11.41 -35.39
CA GLY A 847 -29.80 -10.86 -35.05
C GLY A 847 -30.75 -10.86 -36.25
N MET A 848 -32.06 -10.92 -36.00
CA MET A 848 -33.11 -11.00 -37.04
C MET A 848 -33.08 -9.86 -38.06
N ALA A 849 -32.45 -8.73 -37.74
CA ALA A 849 -32.28 -7.63 -38.69
C ALA A 849 -31.34 -7.96 -39.88
N THR A 850 -30.57 -9.06 -39.80
CA THR A 850 -29.60 -9.45 -40.86
C THR A 850 -30.10 -10.48 -41.86
N ASN A 851 -31.07 -11.34 -41.47
CA ASN A 851 -31.80 -12.27 -42.32
C ASN A 851 -33.26 -12.29 -41.83
N SER A 852 -34.23 -12.27 -42.75
CA SER A 852 -35.64 -11.88 -42.56
C SER A 852 -36.46 -12.72 -41.55
N GLY A 853 -36.09 -12.71 -40.27
CA GLY A 853 -36.71 -13.51 -39.22
C GLY A 853 -37.97 -12.90 -38.63
N HIS A 854 -38.88 -13.75 -38.17
CA HIS A 854 -40.18 -13.38 -37.59
C HIS A 854 -40.46 -14.12 -36.28
N TRP A 855 -41.28 -13.49 -35.43
CA TRP A 855 -41.77 -14.09 -34.20
C TRP A 855 -43.11 -14.80 -34.41
N TYR A 856 -43.30 -15.94 -33.77
CA TYR A 856 -44.51 -16.76 -33.82
C TYR A 856 -44.94 -17.19 -32.42
N ASN A 857 -46.24 -17.34 -32.19
CA ASN A 857 -46.80 -17.97 -31.01
C ASN A 857 -47.16 -19.42 -31.32
N CYS A 858 -46.92 -20.32 -30.38
CA CYS A 858 -47.52 -21.66 -30.44
C CYS A 858 -49.03 -21.59 -30.12
N ILE A 859 -49.74 -22.71 -30.28
CA ILE A 859 -51.18 -22.82 -29.94
C ILE A 859 -51.52 -22.49 -28.48
N ASN A 860 -50.53 -22.52 -27.57
CA ASN A 860 -50.68 -22.12 -26.16
C ASN A 860 -50.28 -20.65 -25.89
N GLY A 861 -49.97 -19.86 -26.92
CA GLY A 861 -49.60 -18.44 -26.81
C GLY A 861 -48.13 -18.17 -26.49
N HIS A 862 -47.28 -19.20 -26.35
CA HIS A 862 -45.86 -19.00 -26.00
C HIS A 862 -45.06 -18.56 -27.24
N PRO A 863 -44.27 -17.47 -27.17
CA PRO A 863 -43.54 -16.93 -28.31
C PRO A 863 -42.26 -17.74 -28.63
N PHE A 864 -41.97 -17.89 -29.92
CA PHE A 864 -40.75 -18.51 -30.47
C PHE A 864 -40.33 -17.83 -31.78
N ALA A 865 -39.03 -17.90 -32.09
CA ALA A 865 -38.42 -17.17 -33.21
C ALA A 865 -38.11 -18.11 -34.40
N ILE A 866 -38.32 -17.62 -35.64
CA ILE A 866 -37.83 -18.28 -36.86
C ILE A 866 -36.86 -17.32 -37.56
N GLY A 867 -35.59 -17.74 -37.72
CA GLY A 867 -34.51 -16.87 -38.19
C GLY A 867 -34.34 -16.83 -39.72
N GLU A 868 -33.70 -17.84 -40.29
CA GLU A 868 -32.96 -17.71 -41.58
C GLU A 868 -33.81 -17.36 -42.81
N CYS A 869 -35.07 -17.81 -42.88
CA CYS A 869 -35.98 -17.55 -44.00
C CYS A 869 -37.32 -16.92 -43.59
N GLY A 870 -37.49 -16.57 -42.31
CA GLY A 870 -38.72 -15.96 -41.77
C GLY A 870 -39.96 -16.84 -41.70
N MET A 871 -40.00 -17.99 -42.39
CA MET A 871 -41.17 -18.86 -42.49
C MET A 871 -40.86 -20.31 -42.09
N PRO A 872 -41.86 -21.12 -41.67
CA PRO A 872 -41.59 -22.43 -41.09
C PRO A 872 -41.15 -23.48 -42.12
N MET A 873 -39.94 -24.03 -41.93
CA MET A 873 -39.36 -25.07 -42.79
C MET A 873 -39.00 -26.37 -42.05
N GLU A 874 -38.94 -26.33 -40.72
CA GLU A 874 -38.75 -27.49 -39.84
C GLU A 874 -39.86 -27.55 -38.78
N LEU A 875 -40.25 -28.77 -38.39
CA LEU A 875 -41.33 -29.03 -37.45
C LEU A 875 -40.75 -29.50 -36.11
N ALA A 876 -40.96 -28.69 -35.06
CA ALA A 876 -40.40 -28.88 -33.73
C ALA A 876 -41.52 -29.00 -32.66
N ARG A 877 -41.13 -29.01 -31.38
CA ARG A 877 -42.07 -29.02 -30.24
C ARG A 877 -41.76 -27.89 -29.25
N CYS A 878 -42.80 -27.25 -28.75
CA CYS A 878 -42.73 -26.23 -27.70
C CYS A 878 -42.07 -26.81 -26.44
N PRO A 879 -40.97 -26.22 -25.91
CA PRO A 879 -40.27 -26.76 -24.75
C PRO A 879 -41.13 -26.84 -23.48
N GLU A 880 -42.13 -25.97 -23.34
CA GLU A 880 -42.93 -25.85 -22.11
C GLU A 880 -44.10 -26.85 -22.03
N ARG A 881 -44.79 -27.09 -23.16
CA ARG A 881 -46.02 -27.91 -23.20
C ARG A 881 -46.04 -28.97 -24.30
N GLY A 882 -44.93 -29.16 -25.03
CA GLY A 882 -44.77 -30.22 -26.03
C GLY A 882 -45.59 -30.08 -27.32
N ALA A 883 -46.46 -29.07 -27.42
CA ALA A 883 -47.26 -28.79 -28.62
C ALA A 883 -46.37 -28.58 -29.87
N HIS A 884 -46.85 -29.02 -31.03
CA HIS A 884 -46.11 -28.85 -32.28
C HIS A 884 -45.97 -27.36 -32.66
N ILE A 885 -44.78 -26.99 -33.11
CA ILE A 885 -44.41 -25.63 -33.54
C ILE A 885 -43.57 -25.72 -34.83
N GLY A 886 -43.39 -24.58 -35.52
CA GLY A 886 -42.75 -24.57 -36.83
C GLY A 886 -43.70 -25.08 -37.91
N GLY A 887 -43.19 -25.88 -38.85
CA GLY A 887 -43.94 -26.35 -40.02
C GLY A 887 -43.03 -26.76 -41.19
N HIS A 888 -43.58 -26.93 -42.38
CA HIS A 888 -42.83 -27.35 -43.58
C HIS A 888 -43.28 -26.55 -44.80
N ASN A 889 -42.41 -26.42 -45.81
CA ASN A 889 -42.69 -25.72 -47.07
C ASN A 889 -43.24 -24.29 -46.88
N HIS A 890 -42.72 -23.56 -45.87
CA HIS A 890 -43.14 -22.23 -45.46
C HIS A 890 -44.59 -22.14 -44.89
N GLN A 891 -45.25 -23.27 -44.64
CA GLN A 891 -46.55 -23.31 -43.97
C GLN A 891 -46.40 -23.74 -42.51
N ALA A 892 -47.01 -22.98 -41.61
CA ALA A 892 -47.01 -23.27 -40.18
C ALA A 892 -47.96 -24.43 -39.83
N VAL A 893 -47.65 -25.17 -38.76
CA VAL A 893 -48.57 -26.16 -38.17
C VAL A 893 -49.82 -25.44 -37.62
N GLU A 894 -50.97 -26.09 -37.70
CA GLU A 894 -52.25 -25.57 -37.19
C GLU A 894 -52.15 -25.09 -35.74
N GLY A 895 -52.64 -23.87 -35.49
CA GLY A 895 -52.57 -23.19 -34.20
C GLY A 895 -51.31 -22.34 -33.96
N VAL A 896 -50.32 -22.34 -34.87
CA VAL A 896 -49.21 -21.39 -34.84
C VAL A 896 -49.63 -20.07 -35.51
N SER A 897 -49.41 -18.93 -34.84
CA SER A 897 -49.73 -17.58 -35.35
C SER A 897 -48.51 -16.66 -35.28
N ARG A 898 -48.48 -15.54 -36.02
CA ARG A 898 -47.38 -14.55 -35.94
C ARG A 898 -47.55 -13.67 -34.69
N ALA A 899 -46.47 -13.42 -33.97
CA ALA A 899 -46.46 -12.70 -32.70
C ALA A 899 -46.03 -11.24 -32.89
N GLU A 900 -46.86 -10.45 -33.57
CA GLU A 900 -46.56 -9.06 -33.96
C GLU A 900 -46.23 -8.11 -32.79
N HIS A 901 -46.63 -8.45 -31.56
CA HIS A 901 -46.28 -7.68 -30.36
C HIS A 901 -44.81 -7.85 -29.91
N MET A 902 -44.15 -8.93 -30.34
CA MET A 902 -42.73 -9.22 -30.07
C MET A 902 -41.77 -8.63 -31.11
N GLU A 903 -42.31 -8.26 -32.28
CA GLU A 903 -41.61 -7.48 -33.31
C GLU A 903 -41.57 -5.98 -32.95
#